data_AF-A0A9P6RRX4-F1
#
_entry.id   AF-A0A9P6RRX4-F1
#
_cell.length_a   1.000
_cell.length_b   1.000
_cell.length_c   1.000
_cell.angle_alpha   90.00
_cell.angle_beta   90.00
_cell.angle_gamma   90.00
#
_symmetry.space_group_name_H-M   'P 1'
#
loop_
_entity.id
_entity.type
_entity.pdbx_description
1 polymer ?
#
loop_
_entity_poly.entity_id
_entity_poly.type
_entity_poly.pdbx_seq_one_letter_code
_entity_poly.pdbx_strand_id
1 'polypeptide(L)'
;MHQKNLTELRLALDTKAVSAVELAQHFLARIKAASALNAFLDINPECTLASAAQADTAIANGQAGPLTGIPIAHKDVFVTRHWKSTAGSKMLAHYKSPFEATVVERLANAGMVCVGKTNMDEFAMGSSTENSFFGSTQNPWDLSAVPGGSSGGSAAAVAARLVSAATGSDTGGSIRQPAAFTGVTGIKPTYGRVSRHGMIAFASSLDQAGPIAVSAADCALLLNALAGFDPRDSTSLERETEDFSRHLGHSWSAQVHASQPTPARPEQPNLKGLRIGVPKEYFGAGLAADVRTAIEAAFKVYEALGATLIEISLPKTELSIPVYYVLASAEASSNLSRFDGVRYGHRAAHYRDLADLYQKTRTEGFGAEVKRRILMGSYVLSHGYYDAYYVQAQKIRRIIAQDFQQSFAQCDVMMGPVSPTVAWNLGEKTADPLRILAYPYASGSLIMQWEATIGLETHAQLTCVSKIFSGASTQFGTSPNTQASAVDLALPGVLPVMNRTAVELAIRFGLTIGATITPRSVFERKHYFYPDLPKGYQISQCKLPVVQGGTLTIHVPAHEKTKQAAYQKTIHLTRAHLEEDAGKSLHEDFSEMTGIDLNRAGTPLLEIVTEPDMHSAAEALAYAKTLHTLVVWLGICDGNMQEGSFRCDANVSVRPINQAELGTRTEIKNLNSFRFLEEAINYEIQRQIELLEDGGMVKQETRLYDPERRETRPMRSKEDAHDYRYFPDPDLMPLVIDAAWIERVRSALPELPAAMQIRLIEQYGLSSYDAAVLTSSKALAAYYEGVVTHISTLQKNQAIDPNLAKAAANWVMGELSSQLNRDSIEISACPVGPKQLARLLVRIADGTLSNKLAKEVFQAIWDEKSNDEQAADRIIEAKGLQQISDTSELDVIIEAVLAAHPKSVEEFRAGKEKAFNALIGQAMKATRGKANPQQINEILKRKLA
;
A
#
# COMPACT_ATOMS: atom_id res chain seq x y z
N MET A 1 44.37 1.81 43.41
CA MET A 1 43.38 0.74 43.16
C MET A 1 42.55 1.03 41.91
N HIS A 2 41.75 2.10 41.86
CA HIS A 2 40.83 2.41 40.75
C HIS A 2 41.43 2.81 39.38
N GLN A 3 42.75 2.98 39.27
CA GLN A 3 43.43 3.25 37.99
C GLN A 3 43.86 1.97 37.25
N LYS A 4 43.83 0.82 37.94
CA LYS A 4 44.25 -0.47 37.39
C LYS A 4 43.21 -1.01 36.39
N ASN A 5 43.66 -1.66 35.33
CA ASN A 5 42.81 -2.41 34.41
C ASN A 5 42.34 -3.75 35.03
N LEU A 6 41.50 -4.52 34.34
CA LEU A 6 40.93 -5.75 34.92
C LEU A 6 42.01 -6.79 35.24
N THR A 7 43.01 -6.94 34.37
CA THR A 7 44.11 -7.90 34.57
C THR A 7 44.97 -7.52 35.77
N GLU A 8 45.28 -6.23 35.93
CA GLU A 8 46.04 -5.70 37.08
C GLU A 8 45.27 -5.79 38.40
N LEU A 9 43.94 -5.66 38.36
CA LEU A 9 43.08 -5.85 39.53
C LEU A 9 43.01 -7.33 39.92
N ARG A 10 42.86 -8.24 38.96
CA ARG A 10 42.93 -9.68 39.20
C ARG A 10 44.26 -10.07 39.84
N LEU A 11 45.39 -9.59 39.29
CA LEU A 11 46.72 -9.82 39.85
C LEU A 11 46.85 -9.29 41.30
N ALA A 12 46.27 -8.12 41.60
CA ALA A 12 46.29 -7.57 42.95
C ALA A 12 45.49 -8.43 43.95
N LEU A 13 44.40 -9.04 43.51
CA LEU A 13 43.60 -9.99 44.30
C LEU A 13 44.32 -11.34 44.47
N ASP A 14 44.95 -11.86 43.41
CA ASP A 14 45.75 -13.11 43.46
C ASP A 14 46.93 -13.02 44.41
N THR A 15 47.63 -11.88 44.37
CA THR A 15 48.79 -11.59 45.23
C THR A 15 48.39 -11.13 46.64
N LYS A 16 47.09 -11.06 46.94
CA LYS A 16 46.54 -10.56 48.21
C LYS A 16 47.00 -9.13 48.56
N ALA A 17 47.36 -8.33 47.56
CA ALA A 17 47.68 -6.92 47.73
C ALA A 17 46.43 -6.08 48.08
N VAL A 18 45.24 -6.61 47.79
CA VAL A 18 43.94 -6.11 48.22
C VAL A 18 42.97 -7.30 48.25
N SER A 19 42.00 -7.32 49.15
CA SER A 19 40.86 -8.25 49.12
C SER A 19 39.72 -7.74 48.23
N ALA A 20 38.83 -8.62 47.79
CA ALA A 20 37.63 -8.24 47.05
C ALA A 20 36.73 -7.34 47.89
N VAL A 21 36.62 -7.59 49.21
CA VAL A 21 35.88 -6.73 50.14
C VAL A 21 36.48 -5.32 50.22
N GLU A 22 37.79 -5.18 50.43
CA GLU A 22 38.45 -3.86 50.46
C GLU A 22 38.31 -3.13 49.12
N LEU A 23 38.41 -3.86 48.01
CA LEU A 23 38.24 -3.30 46.67
C LEU A 23 36.81 -2.80 46.46
N ALA A 24 35.80 -3.58 46.87
CA ALA A 24 34.39 -3.19 46.79
C ALA A 24 34.09 -1.96 47.67
N GLN A 25 34.61 -1.93 48.91
CA GLN A 25 34.50 -0.77 49.81
C GLN A 25 35.11 0.49 49.19
N HIS A 26 36.29 0.36 48.57
CA HIS A 26 36.97 1.46 47.89
C HIS A 26 36.12 2.05 46.76
N PHE A 27 35.52 1.21 45.91
CA PHE A 27 34.66 1.70 44.83
C PHE A 27 33.32 2.26 45.33
N LEU A 28 32.69 1.64 46.34
CA LEU A 28 31.47 2.19 46.98
C LEU A 28 31.72 3.59 47.57
N ALA A 29 32.87 3.81 48.22
CA ALA A 29 33.26 5.11 48.74
C ALA A 29 33.44 6.16 47.63
N ARG A 30 34.05 5.77 46.50
CA ARG A 30 34.20 6.66 45.33
C ARG A 30 32.84 7.01 44.72
N ILE A 31 31.96 6.03 44.55
CA ILE A 31 30.61 6.27 44.01
C ILE A 31 29.86 7.29 44.87
N LYS A 32 29.92 7.13 46.21
CA LYS A 32 29.31 8.09 47.14
C LYS A 32 29.91 9.50 47.02
N ALA A 33 31.23 9.61 46.87
CA ALA A 33 31.91 10.90 46.72
C ALA A 33 31.61 11.61 45.40
N ALA A 34 31.27 10.86 44.35
CA ALA A 34 30.99 11.38 43.01
C ALA A 34 29.49 11.45 42.68
N SER A 35 28.62 11.55 43.69
CA SER A 35 27.15 11.57 43.51
C SER A 35 26.67 12.69 42.59
N ALA A 36 27.41 13.81 42.49
CA ALA A 36 27.12 14.92 41.58
C ALA A 36 27.10 14.53 40.10
N LEU A 37 27.77 13.43 39.71
CA LEU A 37 27.72 12.91 38.34
C LEU A 37 26.38 12.25 38.01
N ASN A 38 25.60 11.86 39.02
CA ASN A 38 24.33 11.15 38.88
C ASN A 38 24.43 9.88 38.00
N ALA A 39 25.58 9.19 38.08
CA ALA A 39 25.88 8.02 37.25
C ALA A 39 25.20 6.73 37.75
N PHE A 40 24.71 6.69 38.99
CA PHE A 40 24.09 5.51 39.62
C PHE A 40 22.66 5.83 40.10
N LEU A 41 21.74 4.90 39.88
CA LEU A 41 20.34 4.98 40.31
C LEU A 41 20.05 4.14 41.56
N ASP A 42 20.77 3.03 41.74
CA ASP A 42 20.60 2.17 42.90
C ASP A 42 21.93 1.52 43.30
N ILE A 43 22.20 1.46 44.60
CA ILE A 43 23.40 0.91 45.22
C ILE A 43 22.96 0.11 46.45
N ASN A 44 23.57 -1.04 46.67
CA ASN A 44 23.22 -1.94 47.77
C ASN A 44 24.51 -2.45 48.42
N PRO A 45 25.12 -1.67 49.34
CA PRO A 45 26.41 -2.00 49.93
C PRO A 45 26.42 -3.36 50.63
N GLU A 46 25.32 -3.75 51.28
CA GLU A 46 25.23 -5.04 51.97
C GLU A 46 25.37 -6.22 51.00
N CYS A 47 24.59 -6.21 49.91
CA CYS A 47 24.68 -7.25 48.88
C CYS A 47 26.03 -7.22 48.16
N THR A 48 26.55 -6.03 47.85
CA THR A 48 27.88 -5.86 47.25
C THR A 48 28.98 -6.49 48.11
N LEU A 49 29.00 -6.19 49.42
CA LEU A 49 30.04 -6.70 50.32
C LEU A 49 29.90 -8.20 50.59
N ALA A 50 28.67 -8.72 50.65
CA ALA A 50 28.43 -10.15 50.76
C ALA A 50 28.96 -10.92 49.53
N SER A 51 28.70 -10.41 48.32
CA SER A 51 29.23 -10.97 47.07
C SER A 51 30.77 -10.87 47.00
N ALA A 52 31.34 -9.76 47.48
CA ALA A 52 32.79 -9.60 47.58
C ALA A 52 33.44 -10.63 48.52
N ALA A 53 32.84 -10.88 49.70
CA ALA A 53 33.33 -11.89 50.64
C ALA A 53 33.26 -13.31 50.07
N GLN A 54 32.23 -13.61 49.25
CA GLN A 54 32.15 -14.87 48.51
C GLN A 54 33.27 -14.99 47.47
N ALA A 55 33.58 -13.89 46.76
CA ALA A 55 34.69 -13.88 45.82
C ALA A 55 36.05 -14.10 46.52
N ASP A 56 36.29 -13.47 47.68
CA ASP A 56 37.49 -13.73 48.50
C ASP A 56 37.60 -15.21 48.90
N THR A 57 36.48 -15.83 49.27
CA THR A 57 36.42 -17.27 49.57
C THR A 57 36.76 -18.12 48.35
N ALA A 58 36.21 -17.80 47.17
CA ALA A 58 36.51 -18.51 45.93
C ALA A 58 37.99 -18.38 45.53
N ILE A 59 38.58 -17.18 45.72
CA ILE A 59 40.02 -16.95 45.49
C ILE A 59 40.86 -17.80 46.45
N ALA A 60 40.53 -17.82 47.74
CA ALA A 60 41.24 -18.61 48.74
C ALA A 60 41.17 -20.12 48.45
N ASN A 61 40.06 -20.59 47.87
CA ASN A 61 39.83 -21.99 47.51
C ASN A 61 40.43 -22.38 46.14
N GLY A 62 41.10 -21.46 45.43
CA GLY A 62 41.66 -21.73 44.10
C GLY A 62 40.61 -21.90 43.00
N GLN A 63 39.40 -21.36 43.20
CA GLN A 63 38.28 -21.41 42.26
C GLN A 63 38.08 -20.09 41.48
N ALA A 64 39.03 -19.16 41.59
CA ALA A 64 38.94 -17.87 40.93
C ALA A 64 39.16 -17.98 39.41
N GLY A 65 38.29 -17.32 38.65
CA GLY A 65 38.47 -17.02 37.24
C GLY A 65 39.06 -15.62 37.01
N PRO A 66 39.30 -15.23 35.74
CA PRO A 66 39.96 -13.97 35.38
C PRO A 66 39.26 -12.69 35.87
N LEU A 67 37.95 -12.77 36.17
CA LEU A 67 37.12 -11.64 36.58
C LEU A 67 36.70 -11.68 38.06
N THR A 68 37.05 -12.74 38.78
CA THR A 68 36.58 -12.97 40.15
C THR A 68 37.05 -11.85 41.08
N GLY A 69 36.14 -11.34 41.92
CA GLY A 69 36.39 -10.28 42.91
C GLY A 69 36.45 -8.86 42.34
N ILE A 70 36.32 -8.68 41.02
CA ILE A 70 36.41 -7.35 40.40
C ILE A 70 35.04 -6.66 40.41
N PRO A 71 34.96 -5.39 40.88
CA PRO A 71 33.73 -4.60 40.83
C PRO A 71 33.22 -4.28 39.42
N ILE A 72 31.91 -4.43 39.22
CA ILE A 72 31.18 -4.10 37.98
C ILE A 72 29.87 -3.37 38.30
N ALA A 73 29.45 -2.50 37.39
CA ALA A 73 28.14 -1.86 37.43
C ALA A 73 27.29 -2.30 36.25
N HIS A 74 25.98 -2.38 36.44
CA HIS A 74 25.07 -2.78 35.36
C HIS A 74 24.19 -1.62 34.92
N LYS A 75 24.08 -1.38 33.60
CA LYS A 75 23.04 -0.50 33.07
C LYS A 75 21.67 -0.88 33.63
N ASP A 76 20.88 0.13 33.98
CA ASP A 76 19.60 -0.02 34.66
C ASP A 76 18.54 -0.81 33.86
N VAL A 77 18.74 -0.96 32.54
CA VAL A 77 17.89 -1.77 31.66
C VAL A 77 17.96 -3.28 31.94
N PHE A 78 19.04 -3.77 32.57
CA PHE A 78 19.21 -5.19 32.88
C PHE A 78 18.57 -5.50 34.22
N VAL A 79 17.57 -6.38 34.23
CA VAL A 79 16.83 -6.66 35.46
C VAL A 79 17.69 -7.38 36.51
N THR A 80 17.51 -6.98 37.77
CA THR A 80 18.21 -7.56 38.92
C THR A 80 17.27 -7.84 40.09
N ARG A 81 17.61 -8.81 40.95
CA ARG A 81 16.84 -9.16 42.16
C ARG A 81 17.15 -8.21 43.32
N HIS A 82 18.43 -7.88 43.51
CA HIS A 82 18.90 -7.17 44.70
C HIS A 82 18.98 -5.64 44.56
N TRP A 83 18.92 -5.14 43.31
CA TRP A 83 18.80 -3.73 42.97
C TRP A 83 17.54 -3.51 42.14
N LYS A 84 16.97 -2.31 42.19
CA LYS A 84 15.85 -1.90 41.34
C LYS A 84 16.28 -1.82 39.88
N SER A 85 15.35 -2.01 38.96
CA SER A 85 15.61 -1.90 37.52
C SER A 85 14.57 -0.98 36.91
N THR A 86 14.89 0.31 36.85
CA THR A 86 13.89 1.37 36.59
C THR A 86 13.81 1.78 35.12
N ALA A 87 14.75 1.30 34.29
CA ALA A 87 15.00 1.80 32.95
C ALA A 87 15.07 3.34 32.88
N GLY A 88 15.57 4.02 33.93
CA GLY A 88 15.57 5.47 34.04
C GLY A 88 14.19 6.13 34.04
N SER A 89 13.10 5.38 34.28
CA SER A 89 11.72 5.85 34.14
C SER A 89 10.96 5.87 35.47
N LYS A 90 10.07 6.86 35.61
CA LYS A 90 9.05 6.87 36.67
C LYS A 90 8.14 5.65 36.59
N MET A 91 7.87 5.17 35.37
CA MET A 91 7.03 4.00 35.12
C MET A 91 7.51 2.77 35.90
N LEU A 92 8.81 2.63 36.13
CA LEU A 92 9.40 1.48 36.83
C LEU A 92 10.19 1.88 38.08
N ALA A 93 9.93 3.05 38.67
CA ALA A 93 10.71 3.61 39.78
C ALA A 93 10.83 2.69 41.02
N HIS A 94 9.93 1.72 41.16
CA HIS A 94 9.90 0.77 42.27
C HIS A 94 10.05 -0.70 41.83
N TYR A 95 10.33 -0.95 40.55
CA TYR A 95 10.41 -2.31 40.04
C TYR A 95 11.65 -3.05 40.58
N LYS A 96 11.40 -4.19 41.22
CA LYS A 96 12.40 -5.20 41.59
C LYS A 96 12.06 -6.49 40.87
N SER A 97 13.01 -7.06 40.15
CA SER A 97 12.75 -8.24 39.34
C SER A 97 12.80 -9.52 40.18
N PRO A 98 11.93 -10.51 39.92
CA PRO A 98 12.02 -11.82 40.56
C PRO A 98 13.13 -12.71 39.95
N PHE A 99 13.82 -12.25 38.91
CA PHE A 99 14.91 -12.97 38.23
C PHE A 99 16.05 -12.02 37.81
N GLU A 100 17.19 -12.59 37.46
CA GLU A 100 18.36 -11.86 36.96
C GLU A 100 18.39 -11.92 35.43
N ALA A 101 18.82 -10.83 34.79
CA ALA A 101 19.16 -10.86 33.38
C ALA A 101 20.35 -11.79 33.13
N THR A 102 20.38 -12.48 31.98
CA THR A 102 21.45 -13.46 31.67
C THR A 102 22.83 -12.81 31.70
N VAL A 103 22.95 -11.55 31.25
CA VAL A 103 24.22 -10.83 31.29
C VAL A 103 24.70 -10.57 32.73
N VAL A 104 23.78 -10.33 33.67
CA VAL A 104 24.09 -10.13 35.09
C VAL A 104 24.48 -11.47 35.70
N GLU A 105 23.67 -12.50 35.46
CA GLU A 105 23.91 -13.87 35.93
C GLU A 105 25.29 -14.39 35.49
N ARG A 106 25.65 -14.23 34.21
CA ARG A 106 26.95 -14.67 33.69
C ARG A 106 28.13 -13.96 34.32
N LEU A 107 28.04 -12.65 34.51
CA LEU A 107 29.12 -11.87 35.13
C LEU A 107 29.25 -12.18 36.62
N ALA A 108 28.13 -12.42 37.32
CA ALA A 108 28.14 -12.92 38.69
C ALA A 108 28.75 -14.31 38.79
N ASN A 109 28.43 -15.22 37.85
CA ASN A 109 29.02 -16.56 37.78
C ASN A 109 30.52 -16.54 37.42
N ALA A 110 30.98 -15.52 36.68
CA ALA A 110 32.41 -15.25 36.49
C ALA A 110 33.10 -14.69 37.76
N GLY A 111 32.34 -14.47 38.83
CA GLY A 111 32.78 -14.01 40.14
C GLY A 111 32.90 -12.49 40.27
N MET A 112 32.35 -11.70 39.34
CA MET A 112 32.37 -10.24 39.45
C MET A 112 31.42 -9.74 40.55
N VAL A 113 31.77 -8.62 41.16
CA VAL A 113 31.02 -8.03 42.28
C VAL A 113 30.19 -6.85 41.79
N CYS A 114 28.86 -6.97 41.79
CA CYS A 114 27.97 -5.87 41.43
C CYS A 114 28.01 -4.75 42.49
N VAL A 115 28.33 -3.52 42.07
CA VAL A 115 28.32 -2.33 42.94
C VAL A 115 27.07 -1.46 42.79
N GLY A 116 26.28 -1.67 41.74
CA GLY A 116 25.04 -0.92 41.54
C GLY A 116 24.54 -0.84 40.10
N LYS A 117 23.47 -0.06 39.95
CA LYS A 117 22.74 0.17 38.70
C LYS A 117 23.04 1.56 38.16
N THR A 118 23.50 1.66 36.92
CA THR A 118 23.91 2.93 36.33
C THR A 118 22.76 3.63 35.61
N ASN A 119 22.72 4.96 35.69
CA ASN A 119 21.72 5.81 35.07
C ASN A 119 21.75 5.73 33.53
N MET A 120 20.63 6.09 32.89
CA MET A 120 20.38 5.98 31.45
C MET A 120 19.23 6.88 31.01
N ASP A 121 19.15 7.21 29.71
CA ASP A 121 17.92 7.74 29.13
C ASP A 121 16.75 6.78 29.35
N GLU A 122 15.56 7.35 29.56
CA GLU A 122 14.32 6.61 29.83
C GLU A 122 14.06 5.52 28.79
N PHE A 123 13.91 4.26 29.22
CA PHE A 123 13.77 3.07 28.35
C PHE A 123 14.82 2.99 27.23
N ALA A 124 16.03 3.49 27.48
CA ALA A 124 17.12 3.59 26.52
C ALA A 124 16.86 4.53 25.33
N MET A 125 15.80 5.35 25.39
CA MET A 125 15.37 6.27 24.34
C MET A 125 16.01 7.65 24.52
N GLY A 126 17.17 7.82 23.90
CA GLY A 126 17.86 9.11 23.87
C GLY A 126 19.33 8.98 23.50
N SER A 127 19.95 10.15 23.29
CA SER A 127 21.34 10.28 22.83
C SER A 127 22.21 11.08 23.80
N SER A 128 21.72 11.39 25.01
CA SER A 128 22.42 12.30 25.95
C SER A 128 22.38 11.88 27.41
N THR A 129 21.51 10.96 27.82
CA THR A 129 21.20 10.62 29.22
C THR A 129 20.57 11.78 30.00
N GLU A 130 19.89 12.69 29.32
CA GLU A 130 19.12 13.79 29.94
C GLU A 130 17.65 13.46 30.17
N ASN A 131 17.11 12.47 29.46
CA ASN A 131 15.70 12.10 29.56
C ASN A 131 15.40 11.20 30.77
N SER A 132 16.39 10.89 31.60
CA SER A 132 16.18 10.11 32.82
C SER A 132 15.25 10.83 33.78
N PHE A 133 14.25 10.11 34.29
CA PHE A 133 13.36 10.61 35.34
C PHE A 133 14.12 11.00 36.61
N PHE A 134 15.25 10.37 36.88
CA PHE A 134 16.09 10.61 38.06
C PHE A 134 17.12 11.74 37.84
N GLY A 135 16.96 12.52 36.76
CA GLY A 135 17.83 13.62 36.40
C GLY A 135 18.99 13.20 35.50
N SER A 136 19.58 14.19 34.85
CA SER A 136 20.66 13.99 33.87
C SER A 136 21.93 13.42 34.52
N THR A 137 22.62 12.55 33.80
CA THR A 137 24.01 12.18 34.13
C THR A 137 24.97 13.22 33.56
N GLN A 138 26.04 13.53 34.30
CA GLN A 138 27.07 14.47 33.87
C GLN A 138 28.29 13.78 33.25
N ASN A 139 28.91 14.46 32.28
CA ASN A 139 30.20 14.01 31.75
C ASN A 139 31.32 14.31 32.77
N PRO A 140 32.16 13.33 33.12
CA PRO A 140 33.21 13.53 34.14
C PRO A 140 34.37 14.41 33.69
N TRP A 141 34.51 14.67 32.38
CA TRP A 141 35.52 15.60 31.85
C TRP A 141 35.02 17.05 31.84
N ASP A 142 33.71 17.25 31.73
CA ASP A 142 33.04 18.55 31.75
C ASP A 142 31.61 18.39 32.30
N LEU A 143 31.36 18.90 33.51
CA LEU A 143 30.07 18.78 34.18
C LEU A 143 28.94 19.57 33.50
N SER A 144 29.23 20.38 32.50
CA SER A 144 28.24 21.05 31.66
C SER A 144 27.85 20.24 30.43
N ALA A 145 28.62 19.19 30.09
CA ALA A 145 28.44 18.40 28.89
C ALA A 145 27.71 17.07 29.13
N VAL A 146 27.08 16.56 28.07
CA VAL A 146 26.41 15.26 28.09
C VAL A 146 27.44 14.12 28.07
N PRO A 147 27.20 13.00 28.78
CA PRO A 147 28.03 11.79 28.68
C PRO A 147 27.72 10.98 27.40
N GLY A 148 26.67 11.32 26.65
CA GLY A 148 26.30 10.72 25.37
C GLY A 148 25.51 9.42 25.47
N GLY A 149 24.66 9.15 24.48
CA GLY A 149 23.83 7.95 24.35
C GLY A 149 22.94 7.64 25.55
N SER A 150 22.31 6.46 25.52
CA SER A 150 21.50 5.98 26.66
C SER A 150 22.27 5.12 27.66
N SER A 151 23.53 4.74 27.40
CA SER A 151 24.40 4.13 28.43
C SER A 151 25.35 5.18 29.06
N GLY A 152 24.96 6.45 29.07
CA GLY A 152 25.78 7.56 29.57
C GLY A 152 26.20 7.38 31.02
N GLY A 153 25.33 6.88 31.91
CA GLY A 153 25.69 6.55 33.29
C GLY A 153 26.78 5.47 33.39
N SER A 154 26.70 4.43 32.55
CA SER A 154 27.71 3.37 32.49
C SER A 154 29.07 3.92 32.05
N ALA A 155 29.09 4.74 30.99
CA ALA A 155 30.30 5.31 30.46
C ALA A 155 30.92 6.37 31.39
N ALA A 156 30.10 7.25 31.97
CA ALA A 156 30.53 8.21 32.98
C ALA A 156 31.12 7.52 34.22
N ALA A 157 30.51 6.43 34.70
CA ALA A 157 31.02 5.68 35.84
C ALA A 157 32.41 5.05 35.57
N VAL A 158 32.62 4.50 34.38
CA VAL A 158 33.91 3.94 33.96
C VAL A 158 34.94 5.06 33.75
N ALA A 159 34.59 6.13 33.06
CA ALA A 159 35.47 7.27 32.79
C ALA A 159 35.95 7.95 34.09
N ALA A 160 35.04 8.17 35.04
CA ALA A 160 35.33 8.72 36.37
C ALA A 160 36.03 7.73 37.32
N ARG A 161 36.31 6.50 36.87
CA ARG A 161 36.93 5.43 37.65
C ARG A 161 36.13 5.13 38.93
N LEU A 162 34.80 5.17 38.84
CA LEU A 162 33.87 4.76 39.88
C LEU A 162 33.60 3.25 39.83
N VAL A 163 33.93 2.63 38.70
CA VAL A 163 33.96 1.19 38.50
C VAL A 163 34.95 0.87 37.38
N SER A 164 35.48 -0.36 37.38
CA SER A 164 36.48 -0.80 36.38
C SER A 164 35.84 -1.16 35.03
N ALA A 165 34.57 -1.57 35.07
CA ALA A 165 33.80 -1.99 33.92
C ALA A 165 32.30 -1.79 34.19
N ALA A 166 31.53 -1.63 33.13
CA ALA A 166 30.08 -1.62 33.20
C ALA A 166 29.45 -2.37 32.02
N THR A 167 28.24 -2.89 32.21
CA THR A 167 27.43 -3.35 31.09
C THR A 167 26.67 -2.18 30.48
N GLY A 168 26.55 -2.14 29.16
CA GLY A 168 25.71 -1.21 28.40
C GLY A 168 24.76 -1.95 27.46
N SER A 169 23.88 -1.19 26.82
CA SER A 169 23.08 -1.67 25.68
C SER A 169 23.14 -0.66 24.55
N ASP A 170 23.18 -1.14 23.30
CA ASP A 170 23.28 -0.35 22.08
C ASP A 170 22.18 -0.75 21.10
N THR A 171 21.29 0.20 20.80
CA THR A 171 20.19 0.03 19.84
C THR A 171 20.46 0.84 18.56
N GLY A 172 21.02 2.05 18.70
CA GLY A 172 21.35 2.95 17.60
C GLY A 172 22.64 3.75 17.79
N GLY A 173 23.49 3.35 18.75
CA GLY A 173 24.72 4.05 19.15
C GLY A 173 25.00 4.04 20.66
N SER A 174 24.11 3.43 21.45
CA SER A 174 24.04 3.66 22.90
C SER A 174 25.12 2.99 23.76
N ILE A 175 26.08 2.26 23.19
CA ILE A 175 27.37 1.91 23.84
C ILE A 175 28.48 2.77 23.26
N ARG A 176 28.51 2.87 21.92
CA ARG A 176 29.62 3.48 21.18
C ARG A 176 29.71 5.00 21.36
N GLN A 177 28.59 5.72 21.25
CA GLN A 177 28.55 7.18 21.44
C GLN A 177 28.94 7.60 22.86
N PRO A 178 28.36 7.02 23.95
CA PRO A 178 28.79 7.36 25.30
C PRO A 178 30.27 7.11 25.53
N ALA A 179 30.79 5.99 25.00
CA ALA A 179 32.20 5.65 25.10
C ALA A 179 33.09 6.71 24.44
N ALA A 180 32.71 7.16 23.23
CA ALA A 180 33.41 8.24 22.53
C ALA A 180 33.37 9.58 23.28
N PHE A 181 32.23 9.94 23.88
CA PHE A 181 32.04 11.23 24.58
C PHE A 181 32.75 11.31 25.92
N THR A 182 33.02 10.16 26.53
CA THR A 182 33.65 10.06 27.85
C THR A 182 35.06 9.46 27.79
N GLY A 183 35.60 9.23 26.59
CA GLY A 183 36.98 8.77 26.41
C GLY A 183 37.25 7.35 26.94
N VAL A 184 36.27 6.45 26.82
CA VAL A 184 36.40 5.03 27.20
C VAL A 184 36.14 4.12 25.99
N THR A 185 36.29 2.81 26.17
CA THR A 185 36.03 1.82 25.12
C THR A 185 34.69 1.14 25.33
N GLY A 186 33.90 0.96 24.28
CA GLY A 186 32.65 0.21 24.31
C GLY A 186 32.52 -0.69 23.09
N ILE A 187 32.03 -1.91 23.29
CA ILE A 187 31.79 -2.85 22.19
C ILE A 187 30.30 -3.14 22.07
N LYS A 188 29.76 -2.90 20.87
CA LYS A 188 28.46 -3.40 20.44
C LYS A 188 28.68 -4.73 19.70
N PRO A 189 28.39 -5.89 20.31
CA PRO A 189 28.65 -7.17 19.68
C PRO A 189 27.65 -7.44 18.54
N THR A 190 27.94 -8.49 17.77
CA THR A 190 27.02 -9.02 16.75
C THR A 190 25.68 -9.41 17.40
N TYR A 191 24.57 -9.16 16.69
CA TYR A 191 23.23 -9.49 17.17
C TYR A 191 23.13 -11.00 17.49
N GLY A 192 22.50 -11.32 18.61
CA GLY A 192 22.36 -12.70 19.09
C GLY A 192 23.60 -13.31 19.78
N ARG A 193 24.76 -12.63 19.80
CA ARG A 193 25.97 -13.14 20.47
C ARG A 193 25.89 -13.07 22.00
N VAL A 194 25.21 -12.05 22.52
CA VAL A 194 24.94 -11.85 23.94
C VAL A 194 23.43 -11.87 24.15
N SER A 195 22.97 -12.64 25.13
CA SER A 195 21.54 -12.81 25.44
C SER A 195 20.88 -11.49 25.84
N ARG A 196 19.64 -11.30 25.38
CA ARG A 196 18.75 -10.22 25.75
C ARG A 196 17.76 -10.62 26.84
N HIS A 197 17.79 -11.87 27.32
CA HIS A 197 16.91 -12.31 28.41
C HIS A 197 17.14 -11.45 29.67
N GLY A 198 16.05 -10.86 30.16
CA GLY A 198 16.07 -9.89 31.27
C GLY A 198 16.58 -8.48 30.92
N MET A 199 16.75 -8.15 29.64
CA MET A 199 16.86 -6.76 29.21
C MET A 199 15.45 -6.16 29.06
N ILE A 200 15.18 -5.02 29.69
CA ILE A 200 13.94 -4.25 29.47
C ILE A 200 13.99 -3.70 28.03
N ALA A 201 13.17 -4.28 27.15
CA ALA A 201 13.28 -4.06 25.71
C ALA A 201 12.94 -2.62 25.29
N PHE A 202 13.80 -2.04 24.45
CA PHE A 202 13.51 -0.84 23.67
C PHE A 202 13.03 -1.26 22.28
N ALA A 203 13.96 -1.72 21.44
CA ALA A 203 13.68 -2.24 20.10
C ALA A 203 14.34 -3.61 19.95
N SER A 204 13.52 -4.65 20.08
CA SER A 204 13.96 -6.04 20.11
C SER A 204 14.86 -6.44 18.93
N SER A 205 14.58 -6.02 17.70
CA SER A 205 15.39 -6.40 16.54
C SER A 205 16.73 -5.66 16.45
N LEU A 206 17.01 -4.73 17.37
CA LEU A 206 18.16 -3.83 17.35
C LEU A 206 18.97 -3.84 18.65
N ASP A 207 18.35 -4.16 19.79
CA ASP A 207 18.97 -4.13 21.11
C ASP A 207 20.12 -5.13 21.24
N GLN A 208 21.33 -4.63 21.57
CA GLN A 208 22.52 -5.45 21.78
C GLN A 208 23.18 -5.11 23.12
N ALA A 209 23.30 -6.09 24.01
CA ALA A 209 24.06 -5.94 25.25
C ALA A 209 25.56 -6.03 24.96
N GLY A 210 26.37 -5.22 25.64
CA GLY A 210 27.82 -5.25 25.49
C GLY A 210 28.56 -4.56 26.63
N PRO A 211 29.89 -4.69 26.69
CA PRO A 211 30.68 -4.08 27.74
C PRO A 211 31.11 -2.65 27.40
N ILE A 212 31.30 -1.87 28.46
CA ILE A 212 32.03 -0.60 28.48
C ILE A 212 33.15 -0.73 29.51
N ALA A 213 34.38 -0.47 29.10
CA ALA A 213 35.56 -0.55 29.95
C ALA A 213 36.62 0.46 29.51
N VAL A 214 37.72 0.53 30.25
CA VAL A 214 38.77 1.54 30.03
C VAL A 214 39.67 1.21 28.83
N SER A 215 39.61 -0.02 28.32
CA SER A 215 40.40 -0.49 27.18
C SER A 215 39.67 -1.56 26.37
N ALA A 216 40.10 -1.76 25.12
CA ALA A 216 39.62 -2.86 24.27
C ALA A 216 39.93 -4.24 24.87
N ALA A 217 41.06 -4.38 25.58
CA ALA A 217 41.44 -5.63 26.23
C ALA A 217 40.48 -5.99 27.37
N ASP A 218 40.08 -5.02 28.18
CA ASP A 218 39.11 -5.24 29.25
C ASP A 218 37.72 -5.58 28.67
N CYS A 219 37.30 -4.92 27.59
CA CYS A 219 36.07 -5.26 26.88
C CYS A 219 36.09 -6.69 26.33
N ALA A 220 37.23 -7.17 25.81
CA ALA A 220 37.37 -8.55 25.33
C ALA A 220 37.21 -9.58 26.47
N LEU A 221 37.83 -9.34 27.63
CA LEU A 221 37.67 -10.21 28.81
C LEU A 221 36.21 -10.27 29.28
N LEU A 222 35.50 -9.15 29.26
CA LEU A 222 34.07 -9.10 29.59
C LEU A 222 33.22 -9.82 28.54
N LEU A 223 33.54 -9.69 27.25
CA LEU A 223 32.83 -10.41 26.18
C LEU A 223 32.97 -11.92 26.31
N ASN A 224 34.12 -12.44 26.76
CA ASN A 224 34.29 -13.87 27.06
C ASN A 224 33.27 -14.37 28.08
N ALA A 225 32.94 -13.55 29.10
CA ALA A 225 31.94 -13.90 30.10
C ALA A 225 30.51 -13.65 29.62
N LEU A 226 30.27 -12.61 28.82
CA LEU A 226 28.94 -12.21 28.35
C LEU A 226 28.41 -13.09 27.22
N ALA A 227 29.25 -13.47 26.27
CA ALA A 227 28.86 -14.15 25.05
C ALA A 227 28.55 -15.64 25.28
N GLY A 228 27.63 -16.18 24.48
CA GLY A 228 27.27 -17.60 24.50
C GLY A 228 25.77 -17.83 24.38
N PHE A 229 25.39 -19.04 24.00
CA PHE A 229 24.00 -19.41 23.78
C PHE A 229 23.18 -19.38 25.08
N ASP A 230 21.97 -18.85 25.02
CA ASP A 230 20.99 -18.86 26.11
C ASP A 230 19.65 -19.38 25.60
N PRO A 231 19.19 -20.56 26.06
CA PRO A 231 17.94 -21.14 25.58
C PRO A 231 16.69 -20.32 25.99
N ARG A 232 16.84 -19.35 26.91
CA ARG A 232 15.75 -18.46 27.33
C ARG A 232 15.55 -17.26 26.39
N ASP A 233 16.43 -17.07 25.41
CA ASP A 233 16.35 -16.02 24.40
C ASP A 233 16.36 -16.63 23.00
N SER A 234 15.20 -16.59 22.32
CA SER A 234 15.03 -17.14 20.98
C SER A 234 15.86 -16.44 19.89
N THR A 235 16.50 -15.31 20.21
CA THR A 235 17.42 -14.61 19.32
C THR A 235 18.89 -14.86 19.64
N SER A 236 19.18 -15.60 20.71
CA SER A 236 20.53 -16.03 21.04
C SER A 236 21.00 -17.08 20.04
N LEU A 237 22.14 -16.83 19.41
CA LEU A 237 22.70 -17.73 18.39
C LEU A 237 23.52 -18.83 19.06
N GLU A 238 23.16 -20.08 18.79
CA GLU A 238 23.97 -21.23 19.18
C GLU A 238 25.20 -21.31 18.28
N ARG A 239 26.37 -21.02 18.86
CA ARG A 239 27.67 -21.00 18.19
C ARG A 239 28.75 -21.46 19.14
N GLU A 240 29.87 -21.93 18.58
CA GLU A 240 31.07 -22.25 19.35
C GLU A 240 31.53 -21.06 20.20
N THR A 241 32.02 -21.39 21.40
CA THR A 241 32.61 -20.45 22.33
C THR A 241 33.86 -19.83 21.74
N GLU A 242 34.00 -18.52 21.90
CA GLU A 242 35.06 -17.71 21.33
C GLU A 242 35.85 -17.04 22.45
N ASP A 243 37.18 -17.14 22.39
CA ASP A 243 38.03 -16.28 23.19
C ASP A 243 38.35 -14.99 22.42
N PHE A 244 37.69 -13.90 22.80
CA PHE A 244 37.88 -12.57 22.24
C PHE A 244 39.23 -11.93 22.61
N SER A 245 39.97 -12.50 23.57
CA SER A 245 41.28 -12.00 23.99
C SER A 245 42.45 -12.60 23.20
N ARG A 246 42.22 -13.73 22.50
CA ARG A 246 43.26 -14.59 21.91
C ARG A 246 44.27 -13.89 21.01
N HIS A 247 43.88 -12.84 20.28
CA HIS A 247 44.74 -12.15 19.30
C HIS A 247 45.17 -10.76 19.74
N LEU A 248 44.85 -10.35 20.97
CA LEU A 248 45.24 -9.03 21.47
C LEU A 248 46.77 -8.90 21.57
N GLY A 249 47.31 -7.88 20.89
CA GLY A 249 48.75 -7.60 20.88
C GLY A 249 49.58 -8.48 19.95
N HIS A 250 48.96 -9.31 19.11
CA HIS A 250 49.64 -10.06 18.05
C HIS A 250 49.66 -9.29 16.71
N SER A 251 50.59 -9.64 15.83
CA SER A 251 50.63 -9.12 14.45
C SER A 251 49.43 -9.64 13.62
N TRP A 252 49.00 -8.85 12.64
CA TRP A 252 47.92 -9.22 11.72
C TRP A 252 48.31 -10.43 10.84
N SER A 253 47.33 -11.29 10.57
CA SER A 253 47.42 -12.38 9.58
C SER A 253 46.08 -12.51 8.87
N ALA A 254 46.09 -12.74 7.56
CA ALA A 254 44.86 -12.99 6.79
C ALA A 254 44.27 -14.40 7.02
N GLN A 255 45.04 -15.33 7.60
CA GLN A 255 44.68 -16.74 7.78
C GLN A 255 44.36 -17.07 9.25
N VAL A 256 43.56 -16.24 9.92
CA VAL A 256 43.15 -16.51 11.30
C VAL A 256 42.04 -17.57 11.30
N HIS A 257 42.43 -18.84 11.47
CA HIS A 257 41.50 -19.93 11.76
C HIS A 257 41.30 -20.08 13.26
N ALA A 258 40.05 -20.25 13.70
CA ALA A 258 39.67 -20.37 15.10
C ALA A 258 40.33 -21.54 15.86
N SER A 259 40.97 -22.48 15.15
CA SER A 259 41.55 -23.72 15.67
C SER A 259 43.08 -23.80 15.70
N GLN A 260 43.81 -22.75 15.27
CA GLN A 260 45.28 -22.78 15.26
C GLN A 260 45.90 -22.20 16.56
N PRO A 261 47.03 -22.73 17.03
CA PRO A 261 47.71 -22.24 18.23
C PRO A 261 48.21 -20.80 18.04
N THR A 262 48.00 -19.98 19.07
CA THR A 262 48.40 -18.57 19.07
C THR A 262 49.94 -18.44 19.01
N PRO A 263 50.51 -17.74 18.01
CA PRO A 263 51.96 -17.52 17.95
C PRO A 263 52.45 -16.66 19.11
N ALA A 264 53.75 -16.68 19.43
CA ALA A 264 54.31 -15.83 20.50
C ALA A 264 54.05 -14.33 20.24
N ARG A 265 53.74 -13.57 21.31
CA ARG A 265 53.48 -12.14 21.23
C ARG A 265 54.76 -11.38 20.86
N PRO A 266 54.81 -10.64 19.73
CA PRO A 266 55.99 -9.88 19.33
C PRO A 266 56.18 -8.63 20.21
N GLU A 267 57.42 -8.11 20.26
CA GLU A 267 57.72 -6.83 20.94
C GLU A 267 56.99 -5.64 20.30
N GLN A 268 56.84 -5.65 18.97
CA GLN A 268 56.02 -4.69 18.23
C GLN A 268 55.10 -5.44 17.25
N PRO A 269 53.76 -5.36 17.43
CA PRO A 269 52.82 -5.95 16.49
C PRO A 269 52.84 -5.18 15.16
N ASN A 270 52.80 -5.92 14.06
CA ASN A 270 52.79 -5.37 12.69
C ASN A 270 51.43 -5.68 12.04
N LEU A 271 50.84 -4.70 11.37
CA LEU A 271 49.56 -4.79 10.66
C LEU A 271 49.72 -4.93 9.13
N LYS A 272 50.92 -5.25 8.65
CA LYS A 272 51.20 -5.46 7.22
C LYS A 272 50.21 -6.42 6.59
N GLY A 273 49.55 -5.95 5.54
CA GLY A 273 48.54 -6.70 4.79
C GLY A 273 47.10 -6.55 5.31
N LEU A 274 46.87 -5.82 6.41
CA LEU A 274 45.53 -5.45 6.85
C LEU A 274 44.98 -4.34 5.93
N ARG A 275 43.80 -4.57 5.35
CA ARG A 275 43.07 -3.58 4.56
C ARG A 275 41.99 -2.93 5.40
N ILE A 276 42.14 -1.64 5.67
CA ILE A 276 41.17 -0.83 6.43
C ILE A 276 40.32 -0.03 5.43
N GLY A 277 39.04 -0.36 5.34
CA GLY A 277 38.07 0.39 4.55
C GLY A 277 37.68 1.69 5.26
N VAL A 278 37.74 2.81 4.53
CA VAL A 278 37.34 4.14 4.99
C VAL A 278 36.09 4.57 4.21
N PRO A 279 34.89 4.53 4.82
CA PRO A 279 33.66 4.96 4.16
C PRO A 279 33.67 6.46 3.90
N LYS A 280 33.70 6.87 2.62
CA LYS A 280 33.77 8.29 2.25
C LYS A 280 32.56 9.09 2.76
N GLU A 281 31.40 8.46 2.89
CA GLU A 281 30.16 9.08 3.37
C GLU A 281 30.27 9.56 4.84
N TYR A 282 31.21 9.00 5.63
CA TYR A 282 31.43 9.43 7.02
C TYR A 282 32.27 10.71 7.14
N PHE A 283 32.86 11.17 6.04
CA PHE A 283 33.77 12.34 6.00
C PHE A 283 33.19 13.51 5.19
N GLY A 284 31.86 13.62 5.10
CA GLY A 284 31.22 14.78 4.45
C GLY A 284 31.01 15.99 5.38
N ALA A 285 30.13 16.91 4.97
CA ALA A 285 29.90 18.20 5.62
C ALA A 285 29.44 18.16 7.10
N GLY A 286 28.93 17.02 7.59
CA GLY A 286 28.46 16.86 8.98
C GLY A 286 29.55 16.55 10.01
N LEU A 287 30.82 16.33 9.60
CA LEU A 287 31.92 15.93 10.47
C LEU A 287 32.67 17.14 11.04
N ALA A 288 32.70 17.27 12.37
CA ALA A 288 33.43 18.31 13.06
C ALA A 288 34.94 18.20 12.83
N ALA A 289 35.62 19.35 12.72
CA ALA A 289 37.02 19.44 12.34
C ALA A 289 37.97 18.79 13.37
N ASP A 290 37.65 18.90 14.65
CA ASP A 290 38.37 18.26 15.76
C ASP A 290 38.26 16.73 15.71
N VAL A 291 37.06 16.21 15.45
CA VAL A 291 36.83 14.76 15.26
C VAL A 291 37.58 14.26 14.02
N ARG A 292 37.49 14.99 12.89
CA ARG A 292 38.25 14.67 11.68
C ARG A 292 39.74 14.56 11.97
N THR A 293 40.29 15.57 12.65
CA THR A 293 41.72 15.62 12.99
C THR A 293 42.13 14.42 13.85
N ALA A 294 41.31 14.03 14.82
CA ALA A 294 41.58 12.87 15.67
C ALA A 294 41.58 11.54 14.89
N ILE A 295 40.63 11.36 13.96
CA ILE A 295 40.55 10.14 13.13
C ILE A 295 41.69 10.08 12.11
N GLU A 296 42.05 11.20 11.48
CA GLU A 296 43.20 11.28 10.57
C GLU A 296 44.53 11.03 11.28
N ALA A 297 44.67 11.46 12.54
CA ALA A 297 45.82 11.10 13.37
C ALA A 297 45.87 9.59 13.65
N ALA A 298 44.72 8.96 13.92
CA ALA A 298 44.65 7.51 14.11
C ALA A 298 45.00 6.75 12.83
N PHE A 299 44.56 7.21 11.65
CA PHE A 299 44.94 6.63 10.35
C PHE A 299 46.45 6.58 10.16
N LYS A 300 47.16 7.69 10.45
CA LYS A 300 48.63 7.73 10.38
C LYS A 300 49.31 6.70 11.28
N VAL A 301 48.73 6.44 12.45
CA VAL A 301 49.24 5.39 13.37
C VAL A 301 49.06 4.00 12.75
N TYR A 302 47.89 3.69 12.17
CA TYR A 302 47.64 2.41 11.51
C TYR A 302 48.52 2.20 10.27
N GLU A 303 48.74 3.23 9.47
CA GLU A 303 49.67 3.19 8.32
C GLU A 303 51.12 2.97 8.78
N ALA A 304 51.56 3.65 9.84
CA ALA A 304 52.89 3.45 10.42
C ALA A 304 53.08 2.03 10.98
N LEU A 305 52.01 1.40 11.46
CA LEU A 305 51.98 -0.01 11.87
C LEU A 305 51.89 -0.99 10.69
N GLY A 306 51.76 -0.52 9.45
CA GLY A 306 51.79 -1.33 8.22
C GLY A 306 50.44 -1.63 7.58
N ALA A 307 49.33 -1.11 8.11
CA ALA A 307 48.01 -1.28 7.49
C ALA A 307 47.88 -0.46 6.20
N THR A 308 46.99 -0.88 5.30
CA THR A 308 46.65 -0.17 4.05
C THR A 308 45.24 0.41 4.16
N LEU A 309 45.09 1.71 3.92
CA LEU A 309 43.78 2.37 3.86
C LEU A 309 43.19 2.25 2.45
N ILE A 310 41.92 1.91 2.36
CA ILE A 310 41.18 1.78 1.10
C ILE A 310 39.91 2.60 1.24
N GLU A 311 39.67 3.53 0.32
CA GLU A 311 38.38 4.23 0.26
C GLU A 311 37.28 3.24 -0.16
N ILE A 312 36.19 3.19 0.61
CA ILE A 312 34.99 2.39 0.31
C ILE A 312 33.74 3.29 0.31
N SER A 313 32.63 2.78 -0.23
CA SER A 313 31.38 3.53 -0.36
C SER A 313 30.23 2.80 0.30
N LEU A 314 29.49 3.51 1.15
CA LEU A 314 28.24 3.10 1.79
C LEU A 314 27.12 4.07 1.38
N PRO A 315 26.65 4.01 0.12
CA PRO A 315 25.81 5.05 -0.48
C PRO A 315 24.45 5.22 0.20
N LYS A 316 23.93 4.21 0.90
CA LYS A 316 22.64 4.29 1.61
C LYS A 316 22.76 4.70 3.07
N THR A 317 23.94 5.15 3.52
CA THR A 317 24.20 5.59 4.90
C THR A 317 23.15 6.60 5.39
N GLU A 318 22.76 7.57 4.55
CA GLU A 318 21.80 8.62 4.89
C GLU A 318 20.40 8.08 5.30
N LEU A 319 20.04 6.89 4.81
CA LEU A 319 18.75 6.26 5.10
C LEU A 319 18.72 5.57 6.47
N SER A 320 19.88 5.37 7.10
CA SER A 320 20.00 4.60 8.34
C SER A 320 19.21 5.19 9.50
N ILE A 321 19.20 6.53 9.64
CA ILE A 321 18.50 7.21 10.73
C ILE A 321 16.98 7.18 10.54
N PRO A 322 16.42 7.54 9.37
CA PRO A 322 14.98 7.39 9.12
C PRO A 322 14.49 5.96 9.36
N VAL A 323 15.21 4.96 8.83
CA VAL A 323 14.87 3.54 8.99
C VAL A 323 14.91 3.13 10.47
N TYR A 324 15.99 3.46 11.17
CA TYR A 324 16.13 3.20 12.59
C TYR A 324 14.95 3.79 13.37
N TYR A 325 14.58 5.04 13.07
CA TYR A 325 13.56 5.75 13.81
C TYR A 325 12.16 5.15 13.63
N VAL A 326 11.83 4.70 12.42
CA VAL A 326 10.58 3.99 12.12
C VAL A 326 10.53 2.64 12.84
N LEU A 327 11.55 1.81 12.65
CA LEU A 327 11.58 0.45 13.21
C LEU A 327 11.62 0.46 14.74
N ALA A 328 12.53 1.25 15.33
CA ALA A 328 12.68 1.33 16.78
C ALA A 328 11.43 1.89 17.45
N SER A 329 10.75 2.87 16.84
CA SER A 329 9.52 3.44 17.42
C SER A 329 8.35 2.45 17.35
N ALA A 330 8.18 1.72 16.25
CA ALA A 330 7.15 0.68 16.11
C ALA A 330 7.35 -0.46 17.14
N GLU A 331 8.59 -0.92 17.32
CA GLU A 331 8.89 -1.93 18.32
C GLU A 331 8.72 -1.39 19.75
N ALA A 332 9.14 -0.15 20.01
CA ALA A 332 8.95 0.50 21.29
C ALA A 332 7.46 0.63 21.66
N SER A 333 6.61 1.07 20.74
CA SER A 333 5.17 1.20 21.01
C SER A 333 4.54 -0.15 21.39
N SER A 334 4.96 -1.22 20.71
CA SER A 334 4.51 -2.58 21.02
C SER A 334 5.05 -3.07 22.37
N ASN A 335 6.36 -2.96 22.60
CA ASN A 335 7.01 -3.42 23.84
C ASN A 335 6.46 -2.74 25.08
N LEU A 336 6.25 -1.41 25.01
CA LEU A 336 5.78 -0.60 26.13
C LEU A 336 4.26 -0.66 26.34
N SER A 337 3.49 -1.35 25.48
CA SER A 337 2.03 -1.51 25.64
C SER A 337 1.65 -2.22 26.94
N ARG A 338 2.54 -3.08 27.47
CA ARG A 338 2.35 -3.85 28.72
C ARG A 338 2.32 -3.01 30.00
N PHE A 339 2.79 -1.76 29.94
CA PHE A 339 2.81 -0.84 31.08
C PHE A 339 1.50 -0.06 31.11
N ASP A 340 0.52 -0.65 31.77
CA ASP A 340 -0.88 -0.21 31.84
C ASP A 340 -1.34 0.15 33.27
N GLY A 341 -0.50 -0.07 34.29
CA GLY A 341 -0.83 0.17 35.70
C GLY A 341 -1.72 -0.90 36.34
N VAL A 342 -2.09 -1.93 35.57
CA VAL A 342 -2.78 -3.13 36.06
C VAL A 342 -1.79 -4.27 36.20
N ARG A 343 -1.01 -4.55 35.16
CA ARG A 343 -0.02 -5.63 35.14
C ARG A 343 1.33 -5.16 35.66
N TYR A 344 1.83 -4.07 35.08
CA TYR A 344 3.18 -3.59 35.33
C TYR A 344 3.24 -2.06 35.37
N GLY A 345 4.11 -1.55 36.23
CA GLY A 345 4.52 -0.15 36.28
C GLY A 345 3.70 0.74 37.20
N HIS A 346 3.91 2.06 37.07
CA HIS A 346 3.17 3.12 37.75
C HIS A 346 1.66 2.89 37.60
N ARG A 347 0.88 3.24 38.61
CA ARG A 347 -0.58 3.16 38.58
C ARG A 347 -1.15 4.51 39.00
N ALA A 348 -2.01 5.08 38.14
CA ALA A 348 -2.71 6.32 38.49
C ALA A 348 -3.55 6.14 39.77
N ALA A 349 -3.40 7.06 40.72
CA ALA A 349 -4.11 7.00 42.00
C ALA A 349 -5.61 7.26 41.87
N HIS A 350 -6.02 8.08 40.89
CA HIS A 350 -7.40 8.50 40.70
C HIS A 350 -7.84 8.34 39.23
N TYR A 351 -8.78 7.43 39.00
CA TYR A 351 -9.33 7.13 37.68
C TYR A 351 -10.82 6.82 37.77
N ARG A 352 -11.56 7.09 36.68
CA ARG A 352 -13.01 6.86 36.60
C ARG A 352 -13.35 5.43 36.18
N ASP A 353 -12.61 4.90 35.21
CA ASP A 353 -12.80 3.58 34.62
C ASP A 353 -11.44 3.03 34.13
N LEU A 354 -11.45 1.86 33.48
CA LEU A 354 -10.22 1.21 33.00
C LEU A 354 -9.54 1.98 31.86
N ALA A 355 -10.29 2.63 30.97
CA ALA A 355 -9.68 3.41 29.89
C ALA A 355 -8.99 4.67 30.46
N ASP A 356 -9.64 5.35 31.41
CA ASP A 356 -9.09 6.49 32.16
C ASP A 356 -7.85 6.08 32.96
N LEU A 357 -7.85 4.88 33.55
CA LEU A 357 -6.69 4.31 34.25
C LEU A 357 -5.50 4.11 33.31
N TYR A 358 -5.70 3.47 32.15
CA TYR A 358 -4.62 3.22 31.19
C TYR A 358 -4.03 4.51 30.65
N GLN A 359 -4.88 5.47 30.28
CA GLN A 359 -4.45 6.75 29.76
C GLN A 359 -3.67 7.56 30.81
N LYS A 360 -4.21 7.72 32.03
CA LYS A 360 -3.55 8.48 33.10
C LYS A 360 -2.26 7.83 33.54
N THR A 361 -2.25 6.51 33.72
CA THR A 361 -1.03 5.77 34.10
C THR A 361 0.11 6.05 33.12
N ARG A 362 -0.15 5.92 31.81
CA ARG A 362 0.86 6.14 30.78
C ARG A 362 1.24 7.62 30.67
N THR A 363 0.28 8.52 30.91
CA THR A 363 0.51 9.98 30.90
C THR A 363 1.34 10.42 32.10
N GLU A 364 1.13 9.85 33.28
CA GLU A 364 1.83 10.19 34.51
C GLU A 364 3.19 9.49 34.65
N GLY A 365 3.33 8.31 34.04
CA GLY A 365 4.48 7.41 34.22
C GLY A 365 5.57 7.54 33.16
N PHE A 366 5.25 7.88 31.91
CA PHE A 366 6.25 8.04 30.84
C PHE A 366 6.68 9.50 30.64
N GLY A 367 7.96 9.72 30.37
CA GLY A 367 8.50 11.01 29.93
C GLY A 367 8.14 11.36 28.49
N ALA A 368 8.55 12.56 28.07
CA ALA A 368 8.15 13.15 26.80
C ALA A 368 8.69 12.39 25.58
N GLU A 369 9.95 11.96 25.61
CA GLU A 369 10.56 11.22 24.49
C GLU A 369 9.91 9.84 24.32
N VAL A 370 9.68 9.12 25.42
CA VAL A 370 9.00 7.81 25.37
C VAL A 370 7.58 7.94 24.80
N LYS A 371 6.82 8.96 25.23
CA LYS A 371 5.50 9.26 24.66
C LYS A 371 5.57 9.54 23.16
N ARG A 372 6.55 10.33 22.71
CA ARG A 372 6.77 10.63 21.28
C ARG A 372 6.98 9.33 20.48
N ARG A 373 7.87 8.46 20.96
CA ARG A 373 8.17 7.14 20.35
C ARG A 373 6.94 6.24 20.27
N ILE A 374 6.15 6.17 21.35
CA ILE A 374 4.90 5.41 21.38
C ILE A 374 3.91 5.93 20.33
N LEU A 375 3.73 7.26 20.23
CA LEU A 375 2.80 7.85 19.28
C LEU A 375 3.20 7.57 17.82
N MET A 376 4.48 7.76 17.48
CA MET A 376 4.96 7.51 16.12
C MET A 376 4.94 6.03 15.77
N GLY A 377 5.35 5.16 16.70
CA GLY A 377 5.26 3.71 16.51
C GLY A 377 3.83 3.24 16.29
N SER A 378 2.88 3.75 17.07
CA SER A 378 1.46 3.42 16.90
C SER A 378 0.92 3.91 15.56
N TYR A 379 1.35 5.09 15.09
CA TYR A 379 1.00 5.62 13.78
C TYR A 379 1.55 4.76 12.64
N VAL A 380 2.83 4.39 12.71
CA VAL A 380 3.49 3.50 11.73
C VAL A 380 2.82 2.13 11.67
N LEU A 381 2.31 1.62 12.80
CA LEU A 381 1.64 0.32 12.87
C LEU A 381 0.15 0.36 12.48
N SER A 382 -0.40 1.51 12.13
CA SER A 382 -1.81 1.66 11.77
C SER A 382 -2.10 1.18 10.34
N HIS A 383 -3.33 0.71 10.10
CA HIS A 383 -3.77 0.21 8.80
C HIS A 383 -3.60 1.27 7.68
N GLY A 384 -3.00 0.86 6.54
CA GLY A 384 -2.62 1.74 5.43
C GLY A 384 -1.24 2.40 5.55
N TYR A 385 -0.66 2.45 6.76
CA TYR A 385 0.68 3.01 7.02
C TYR A 385 1.73 1.96 7.35
N TYR A 386 1.28 0.78 7.79
CA TYR A 386 2.14 -0.38 8.05
C TYR A 386 2.99 -0.74 6.83
N ASP A 387 2.36 -0.92 5.67
CA ASP A 387 3.07 -1.28 4.43
C ASP A 387 3.93 -0.10 3.95
N ALA A 388 3.37 1.12 3.98
CA ALA A 388 4.01 2.33 3.50
C ALA A 388 5.29 2.72 4.28
N TYR A 389 5.34 2.44 5.58
CA TYR A 389 6.46 2.85 6.44
C TYR A 389 7.19 1.68 7.10
N TYR A 390 6.50 0.76 7.76
CA TYR A 390 7.15 -0.31 8.51
C TYR A 390 7.81 -1.33 7.59
N VAL A 391 7.06 -1.85 6.61
CA VAL A 391 7.60 -2.80 5.61
C VAL A 391 8.69 -2.13 4.79
N GLN A 392 8.46 -0.90 4.33
CA GLN A 392 9.48 -0.14 3.59
C GLN A 392 10.78 0.06 4.41
N ALA A 393 10.68 0.37 5.70
CA ALA A 393 11.86 0.50 6.55
C ALA A 393 12.60 -0.85 6.73
N GLN A 394 11.89 -1.99 6.80
CA GLN A 394 12.53 -3.32 6.82
C GLN A 394 13.28 -3.62 5.52
N LYS A 395 12.71 -3.25 4.36
CA LYS A 395 13.38 -3.39 3.07
C LYS A 395 14.65 -2.56 2.99
N ILE A 396 14.56 -1.27 3.33
CA ILE A 396 15.74 -0.38 3.31
C ILE A 396 16.80 -0.85 4.31
N ARG A 397 16.42 -1.39 5.48
CA ARG A 397 17.36 -2.02 6.42
C ARG A 397 18.18 -3.12 5.75
N ARG A 398 17.56 -3.95 4.90
CA ARG A 398 18.25 -5.00 4.14
C ARG A 398 19.22 -4.41 3.11
N ILE A 399 18.82 -3.36 2.41
CA ILE A 399 19.69 -2.65 1.44
C ILE A 399 20.90 -2.05 2.15
N ILE A 400 20.71 -1.39 3.30
CA ILE A 400 21.81 -0.86 4.11
C ILE A 400 22.76 -1.99 4.52
N ALA A 401 22.24 -3.15 4.94
CA ALA A 401 23.08 -4.29 5.28
C ALA A 401 23.88 -4.84 4.08
N GLN A 402 23.31 -4.80 2.87
CA GLN A 402 24.01 -5.20 1.64
C GLN A 402 25.17 -4.26 1.30
N ASP A 403 25.04 -2.95 1.49
CA ASP A 403 26.15 -1.99 1.30
C ASP A 403 27.38 -2.39 2.15
N PHE A 404 27.16 -2.75 3.41
CA PHE A 404 28.23 -3.24 4.29
C PHE A 404 28.82 -4.55 3.76
N GLN A 405 27.99 -5.53 3.39
CA GLN A 405 28.46 -6.83 2.88
C GLN A 405 29.31 -6.68 1.61
N GLN A 406 28.89 -5.84 0.67
CA GLN A 406 29.64 -5.56 -0.56
C GLN A 406 30.95 -4.84 -0.27
N SER A 407 30.95 -3.91 0.68
CA SER A 407 32.16 -3.18 1.05
C SER A 407 33.19 -4.06 1.77
N PHE A 408 32.76 -5.02 2.60
CA PHE A 408 33.65 -6.00 3.23
C PHE A 408 34.34 -6.95 2.23
N ALA A 409 33.91 -7.01 0.96
CA ALA A 409 34.68 -7.70 -0.08
C ALA A 409 36.01 -6.98 -0.40
N GLN A 410 36.10 -5.68 -0.11
CA GLN A 410 37.22 -4.81 -0.48
C GLN A 410 38.20 -4.59 0.68
N CYS A 411 37.75 -4.75 1.93
CA CYS A 411 38.53 -4.50 3.14
C CYS A 411 38.28 -5.57 4.22
N ASP A 412 39.23 -5.74 5.14
CA ASP A 412 39.11 -6.72 6.23
C ASP A 412 38.39 -6.12 7.46
N VAL A 413 38.51 -4.82 7.65
CA VAL A 413 37.83 -4.05 8.70
C VAL A 413 37.47 -2.66 8.17
N MET A 414 36.43 -2.05 8.72
CA MET A 414 36.08 -0.65 8.42
C MET A 414 36.45 0.24 9.60
N MET A 415 36.94 1.44 9.31
CA MET A 415 37.30 2.44 10.31
C MET A 415 36.71 3.81 9.95
N GLY A 416 36.16 4.49 10.96
CA GLY A 416 35.57 5.82 10.81
C GLY A 416 35.21 6.45 12.15
N PRO A 417 34.73 7.70 12.14
CA PRO A 417 34.29 8.38 13.35
C PRO A 417 33.12 7.64 14.02
N VAL A 418 33.21 7.44 15.34
CA VAL A 418 32.12 6.83 16.13
C VAL A 418 30.92 7.79 16.26
N SER A 419 31.22 9.07 16.44
CA SER A 419 30.29 10.19 16.39
C SER A 419 31.01 11.31 15.63
N PRO A 420 30.34 12.02 14.72
CA PRO A 420 30.96 13.10 13.97
C PRO A 420 30.98 14.46 14.71
N THR A 421 30.50 14.54 15.96
CA THR A 421 30.80 15.64 16.91
C THR A 421 31.35 15.11 18.22
N VAL A 422 32.00 15.99 18.98
CA VAL A 422 32.30 15.84 20.41
C VAL A 422 31.04 15.99 21.28
N ALA A 423 31.20 15.78 22.59
CA ALA A 423 30.14 16.02 23.57
C ALA A 423 29.70 17.49 23.56
N TRP A 424 28.39 17.72 23.62
CA TRP A 424 27.76 19.05 23.64
C TRP A 424 27.19 19.36 25.03
N ASN A 425 26.79 20.61 25.26
CA ASN A 425 26.29 21.04 26.56
C ASN A 425 24.89 20.49 26.85
N LEU A 426 24.61 20.23 28.12
CA LEU A 426 23.27 19.92 28.59
C LEU A 426 22.27 20.97 28.11
N GLY A 427 21.11 20.53 27.62
CA GLY A 427 20.03 21.39 27.13
C GLY A 427 20.23 21.96 25.72
N GLU A 428 21.44 21.88 25.14
CA GLU A 428 21.80 22.58 23.89
C GLU A 428 20.99 22.13 22.66
N LYS A 429 20.65 20.84 22.56
CA LYS A 429 19.97 20.26 21.39
C LYS A 429 18.50 19.89 21.61
N THR A 430 17.85 20.42 22.64
CA THR A 430 16.49 20.03 23.07
C THR A 430 15.35 20.51 22.16
N ALA A 431 15.59 21.48 21.26
CA ALA A 431 14.56 22.10 20.42
C ALA A 431 14.15 21.28 19.18
N ASP A 432 15.00 20.37 18.70
CA ASP A 432 14.71 19.49 17.55
C ASP A 432 15.20 18.05 17.85
N PRO A 433 14.29 17.15 18.27
CA PRO A 433 14.62 15.77 18.61
C PRO A 433 15.16 14.96 17.43
N LEU A 434 14.83 15.34 16.19
CA LEU A 434 15.40 14.73 15.02
C LEU A 434 16.87 15.12 14.92
N ARG A 435 17.27 16.38 15.15
CA ARG A 435 18.70 16.80 15.20
C ARG A 435 19.55 16.15 16.29
N ILE A 436 18.95 15.63 17.36
CA ILE A 436 19.65 14.85 18.39
C ILE A 436 20.11 13.48 17.84
N LEU A 437 19.44 12.98 16.79
CA LEU A 437 19.75 11.73 16.08
C LEU A 437 20.22 11.97 14.64
N ALA A 438 19.94 13.13 14.07
CA ALA A 438 20.12 13.50 12.68
C ALA A 438 21.37 14.35 12.52
N TYR A 439 22.35 13.74 11.86
CA TYR A 439 23.34 14.47 11.08
C TYR A 439 22.70 15.05 9.82
N PRO A 440 23.22 16.18 9.30
CA PRO A 440 22.56 16.95 8.24
C PRO A 440 22.78 16.28 6.88
N TYR A 441 21.94 15.32 6.53
CA TYR A 441 21.82 14.78 5.15
C TYR A 441 20.37 14.62 4.70
N ALA A 442 19.39 15.18 5.42
CA ALA A 442 18.01 15.19 4.98
C ALA A 442 17.78 16.27 3.90
N SER A 443 18.25 16.00 2.68
CA SER A 443 17.77 16.66 1.46
C SER A 443 18.03 15.76 0.25
N GLY A 444 17.04 14.92 -0.10
CA GLY A 444 17.06 14.16 -1.36
C GLY A 444 16.15 12.95 -1.35
N SER A 445 14.97 13.08 -1.92
CA SER A 445 14.11 11.93 -2.26
C SER A 445 14.65 11.24 -3.51
N LEU A 446 15.22 10.06 -3.38
CA LEU A 446 15.48 9.12 -4.49
C LEU A 446 14.66 7.84 -4.25
N ILE A 447 13.38 7.89 -4.61
CA ILE A 447 12.52 6.71 -4.73
C ILE A 447 12.78 6.11 -6.12
N MET A 448 13.20 4.84 -6.19
CA MET A 448 13.22 4.11 -7.46
C MET A 448 11.78 4.00 -7.96
N GLN A 449 11.50 4.58 -9.12
CA GLN A 449 10.15 4.58 -9.69
C GLN A 449 9.98 3.33 -10.56
N TRP A 450 8.87 2.62 -10.35
CA TRP A 450 8.46 1.44 -11.11
C TRP A 450 7.40 1.82 -12.16
N GLU A 451 7.41 1.14 -13.29
CA GLU A 451 6.40 1.20 -14.34
C GLU A 451 5.70 -0.16 -14.46
N ALA A 452 4.37 -0.15 -14.52
CA ALA A 452 3.58 -1.35 -14.81
C ALA A 452 3.37 -1.51 -16.32
N THR A 453 3.24 -2.75 -16.76
CA THR A 453 2.88 -3.12 -18.13
C THR A 453 1.79 -4.18 -18.06
N ILE A 454 0.65 -3.88 -18.69
CA ILE A 454 -0.60 -4.60 -18.53
C ILE A 454 -1.15 -4.93 -19.93
N GLY A 455 -1.54 -6.19 -20.13
CA GLY A 455 -2.32 -6.64 -21.27
C GLY A 455 -3.58 -7.35 -20.80
N LEU A 456 -4.65 -7.28 -21.58
CA LEU A 456 -5.93 -7.92 -21.26
C LEU A 456 -6.29 -8.97 -22.30
N GLU A 457 -6.85 -10.07 -21.82
CA GLU A 457 -7.46 -11.14 -22.63
C GLU A 457 -8.94 -11.20 -22.28
N THR A 458 -9.79 -10.82 -23.24
CA THR A 458 -11.23 -10.66 -23.02
C THR A 458 -11.98 -11.71 -23.82
N HIS A 459 -12.84 -12.49 -23.16
CA HIS A 459 -13.75 -13.43 -23.82
C HIS A 459 -15.15 -12.82 -23.87
N ALA A 460 -15.63 -12.55 -25.08
CA ALA A 460 -16.99 -12.08 -25.34
C ALA A 460 -17.83 -13.21 -25.93
N GLN A 461 -18.90 -13.60 -25.22
CA GLN A 461 -19.89 -14.54 -25.70
C GLN A 461 -20.72 -13.90 -26.80
N LEU A 462 -20.78 -14.57 -27.96
CA LEU A 462 -21.47 -14.06 -29.12
C LEU A 462 -22.98 -14.29 -29.00
N THR A 463 -23.78 -13.30 -29.37
CA THR A 463 -25.26 -13.28 -29.40
C THR A 463 -25.84 -14.13 -30.55
N CYS A 464 -25.34 -15.35 -30.73
CA CYS A 464 -25.87 -16.30 -31.71
C CYS A 464 -27.07 -17.07 -31.15
N VAL A 465 -28.02 -17.46 -32.00
CA VAL A 465 -29.16 -18.30 -31.60
C VAL A 465 -28.73 -19.75 -31.31
N SER A 466 -27.79 -20.27 -32.11
CA SER A 466 -27.21 -21.60 -31.96
C SER A 466 -25.73 -21.53 -31.59
N LYS A 467 -25.21 -22.64 -31.06
CA LYS A 467 -23.80 -22.83 -30.73
C LYS A 467 -22.87 -22.73 -31.95
N ILE A 468 -21.56 -22.67 -31.70
CA ILE A 468 -20.56 -22.38 -32.75
C ILE A 468 -20.33 -23.56 -33.69
N PHE A 469 -20.47 -24.78 -33.17
CA PHE A 469 -20.27 -26.03 -33.92
C PHE A 469 -21.47 -26.99 -33.89
N SER A 470 -22.56 -26.62 -33.21
CA SER A 470 -23.76 -27.45 -33.06
C SER A 470 -25.05 -26.64 -33.19
N GLY A 471 -26.17 -27.34 -33.39
CA GLY A 471 -27.49 -26.73 -33.51
C GLY A 471 -28.20 -26.43 -32.19
N ALA A 472 -27.58 -26.72 -31.04
CA ALA A 472 -28.18 -26.45 -29.74
C ALA A 472 -28.24 -24.95 -29.43
N SER A 473 -29.17 -24.57 -28.55
CA SER A 473 -29.39 -23.18 -28.15
C SER A 473 -28.27 -22.65 -27.25
N THR A 474 -28.11 -21.33 -27.23
CA THR A 474 -27.19 -20.56 -26.36
C THR A 474 -27.94 -19.85 -25.22
N GLN A 475 -29.25 -20.05 -25.08
CA GLN A 475 -30.07 -19.29 -24.13
C GLN A 475 -29.70 -19.61 -22.67
N PHE A 476 -29.32 -18.58 -21.92
CA PHE A 476 -28.98 -18.69 -20.50
C PHE A 476 -30.19 -19.05 -19.60
N GLY A 477 -29.91 -19.63 -18.43
CA GLY A 477 -30.89 -19.84 -17.35
C GLY A 477 -31.79 -21.09 -17.48
N THR A 478 -31.45 -22.02 -18.38
CA THR A 478 -32.19 -23.29 -18.53
C THR A 478 -31.73 -24.36 -17.54
N SER A 479 -32.50 -25.43 -17.40
CA SER A 479 -32.13 -26.55 -16.53
C SER A 479 -30.84 -27.25 -17.03
N PRO A 480 -29.98 -27.76 -16.13
CA PRO A 480 -28.70 -28.36 -16.51
C PRO A 480 -28.79 -29.43 -17.61
N ASN A 481 -27.83 -29.42 -18.54
CA ASN A 481 -27.70 -30.38 -19.64
C ASN A 481 -28.92 -30.52 -20.59
N THR A 482 -29.82 -29.53 -20.64
CA THR A 482 -30.96 -29.51 -21.59
C THR A 482 -30.62 -28.89 -22.94
N GLN A 483 -29.50 -28.18 -23.04
CA GLN A 483 -28.99 -27.54 -24.26
C GLN A 483 -27.69 -28.18 -24.76
N ALA A 484 -27.46 -29.47 -24.47
CA ALA A 484 -26.31 -30.21 -24.96
C ALA A 484 -26.73 -31.23 -26.02
N SER A 485 -26.36 -31.00 -27.28
CA SER A 485 -26.54 -31.93 -28.39
C SER A 485 -25.47 -33.04 -28.39
N ALA A 486 -25.59 -34.03 -29.28
CA ALA A 486 -24.58 -35.07 -29.46
C ALA A 486 -23.17 -34.51 -29.74
N VAL A 487 -23.08 -33.39 -30.47
CA VAL A 487 -21.80 -32.69 -30.76
C VAL A 487 -21.23 -32.07 -29.49
N ASP A 488 -22.08 -31.41 -28.69
CA ASP A 488 -21.65 -30.76 -27.44
C ASP A 488 -21.22 -31.79 -26.39
N LEU A 489 -21.87 -32.96 -26.36
CA LEU A 489 -21.52 -34.10 -25.51
C LEU A 489 -20.29 -34.87 -26.01
N ALA A 490 -19.74 -34.52 -27.18
CA ALA A 490 -18.62 -35.22 -27.82
C ALA A 490 -18.84 -36.72 -28.02
N LEU A 491 -20.06 -37.13 -28.43
CA LEU A 491 -20.34 -38.55 -28.66
C LEU A 491 -19.48 -39.09 -29.82
N PRO A 492 -19.01 -40.35 -29.75
CA PRO A 492 -18.20 -40.92 -30.83
C PRO A 492 -18.92 -40.89 -32.19
N GLY A 493 -18.28 -40.30 -33.21
CA GLY A 493 -18.79 -40.21 -34.59
C GLY A 493 -19.45 -38.87 -34.96
N VAL A 494 -19.53 -37.91 -34.05
CA VAL A 494 -20.04 -36.56 -34.35
C VAL A 494 -18.98 -35.67 -35.01
N LEU A 495 -19.42 -34.67 -35.78
CA LEU A 495 -18.55 -33.70 -36.45
C LEU A 495 -19.00 -32.25 -36.15
N PRO A 496 -18.07 -31.30 -35.95
CA PRO A 496 -18.38 -29.89 -35.76
C PRO A 496 -18.81 -29.21 -37.08
N VAL A 497 -19.80 -28.31 -37.02
CA VAL A 497 -20.26 -27.52 -38.18
C VAL A 497 -20.30 -26.04 -37.86
N MET A 498 -19.47 -25.25 -38.55
CA MET A 498 -19.27 -23.83 -38.27
C MET A 498 -20.54 -22.97 -38.39
N ASN A 499 -20.80 -22.18 -37.35
CA ASN A 499 -21.84 -21.15 -37.32
C ASN A 499 -21.44 -19.90 -38.12
N ARG A 500 -22.21 -19.59 -39.17
CA ARG A 500 -21.95 -18.43 -40.04
C ARG A 500 -22.10 -17.09 -39.32
N THR A 501 -23.07 -16.96 -38.43
CA THR A 501 -23.34 -15.73 -37.67
C THR A 501 -22.17 -15.39 -36.75
N ALA A 502 -21.53 -16.39 -36.13
CA ALA A 502 -20.34 -16.18 -35.31
C ALA A 502 -19.20 -15.51 -36.11
N VAL A 503 -18.98 -15.95 -37.35
CA VAL A 503 -17.99 -15.34 -38.26
C VAL A 503 -18.37 -13.90 -38.60
N GLU A 504 -19.65 -13.63 -38.89
CA GLU A 504 -20.11 -12.28 -39.21
C GLU A 504 -19.93 -11.29 -38.05
N LEU A 505 -20.16 -11.74 -36.81
CA LEU A 505 -19.93 -10.93 -35.61
C LEU A 505 -18.43 -10.67 -35.37
N ALA A 506 -17.56 -11.64 -35.65
CA ALA A 506 -16.10 -11.44 -35.60
C ALA A 506 -15.61 -10.45 -36.67
N ILE A 507 -16.09 -10.57 -37.92
CA ILE A 507 -15.79 -9.61 -38.99
C ILE A 507 -16.27 -8.21 -38.60
N ARG A 508 -17.50 -8.11 -38.06
CA ARG A 508 -18.07 -6.86 -37.57
C ARG A 508 -17.15 -6.17 -36.56
N PHE A 509 -16.68 -6.92 -35.55
CA PHE A 509 -15.73 -6.41 -34.57
C PHE A 509 -14.45 -5.87 -35.23
N GLY A 510 -13.81 -6.70 -36.07
CA GLY A 510 -12.54 -6.35 -36.70
C GLY A 510 -12.62 -5.11 -37.59
N LEU A 511 -13.70 -4.97 -38.37
CA LEU A 511 -13.93 -3.79 -39.20
C LEU A 511 -14.06 -2.51 -38.37
N THR A 512 -14.70 -2.58 -37.21
CA THR A 512 -14.94 -1.42 -36.34
C THR A 512 -13.66 -0.92 -35.66
N ILE A 513 -12.74 -1.81 -35.30
CA ILE A 513 -11.46 -1.43 -34.67
C ILE A 513 -10.33 -1.17 -35.69
N GLY A 514 -10.65 -1.13 -36.99
CA GLY A 514 -9.66 -0.93 -38.06
C GLY A 514 -8.67 -2.08 -38.21
N ALA A 515 -9.04 -3.30 -37.78
CA ALA A 515 -8.21 -4.48 -37.90
C ALA A 515 -8.22 -5.08 -39.31
N THR A 516 -7.24 -5.93 -39.58
CA THR A 516 -7.20 -6.72 -40.81
C THR A 516 -8.06 -7.98 -40.65
N ILE A 517 -9.03 -8.16 -41.55
CA ILE A 517 -9.82 -9.39 -41.64
C ILE A 517 -9.06 -10.39 -42.51
N THR A 518 -8.73 -11.55 -41.95
CA THR A 518 -7.92 -12.55 -42.66
C THR A 518 -8.77 -13.23 -43.74
N PRO A 519 -8.36 -13.22 -45.03
CA PRO A 519 -9.15 -13.84 -46.11
C PRO A 519 -9.20 -15.37 -46.02
N ARG A 520 -8.28 -15.97 -45.26
CA ARG A 520 -8.22 -17.39 -44.97
C ARG A 520 -7.90 -17.61 -43.49
N SER A 521 -8.84 -18.16 -42.76
CA SER A 521 -8.72 -18.47 -41.33
C SER A 521 -8.75 -19.99 -41.11
N VAL A 522 -8.04 -20.48 -40.09
CA VAL A 522 -7.92 -21.91 -39.79
C VAL A 522 -8.25 -22.15 -38.32
N PHE A 523 -9.20 -23.07 -38.07
CA PHE A 523 -9.47 -23.57 -36.74
C PHE A 523 -8.43 -24.62 -36.34
N GLU A 524 -8.03 -24.61 -35.09
CA GLU A 524 -7.02 -25.47 -34.50
C GLU A 524 -7.56 -26.07 -33.20
N ARG A 525 -7.09 -27.26 -32.84
CA ARG A 525 -7.42 -27.93 -31.59
C ARG A 525 -6.44 -27.54 -30.49
N LYS A 526 -6.94 -26.95 -29.42
CA LYS A 526 -6.23 -26.68 -28.16
C LYS A 526 -6.49 -27.84 -27.20
N HIS A 527 -5.53 -28.74 -27.03
CA HIS A 527 -5.70 -29.98 -26.25
C HIS A 527 -5.47 -29.76 -24.77
N TYR A 528 -6.48 -30.06 -23.96
CA TYR A 528 -6.36 -30.21 -22.52
C TYR A 528 -7.52 -31.05 -21.99
N PHE A 529 -7.25 -31.86 -20.97
CA PHE A 529 -8.27 -32.71 -20.36
C PHE A 529 -8.85 -31.99 -19.16
N TYR A 530 -10.15 -31.71 -19.21
CA TYR A 530 -10.89 -31.19 -18.06
C TYR A 530 -12.36 -31.64 -18.16
N PRO A 531 -13.05 -31.94 -17.04
CA PRO A 531 -14.40 -32.51 -17.07
C PRO A 531 -15.47 -31.67 -17.79
N ASP A 532 -15.32 -30.34 -17.82
CA ASP A 532 -16.22 -29.43 -18.53
C ASP A 532 -15.93 -29.31 -20.04
N LEU A 533 -14.85 -29.94 -20.52
CA LEU A 533 -14.46 -29.97 -21.93
C LEU A 533 -14.57 -31.40 -22.48
N PRO A 534 -15.76 -31.81 -22.94
CA PRO A 534 -16.07 -33.21 -23.24
C PRO A 534 -15.22 -33.82 -24.36
N LYS A 535 -14.74 -33.00 -25.31
CA LYS A 535 -13.90 -33.45 -26.43
C LYS A 535 -12.45 -33.77 -26.03
N GLY A 536 -11.98 -33.30 -24.87
CA GLY A 536 -10.55 -33.31 -24.51
C GLY A 536 -9.69 -32.34 -25.34
N TYR A 537 -10.33 -31.50 -26.16
CA TYR A 537 -9.74 -30.37 -26.86
C TYR A 537 -10.81 -29.29 -27.09
N GLN A 538 -10.38 -28.03 -27.09
CA GLN A 538 -11.19 -26.87 -27.44
C GLN A 538 -10.86 -26.48 -28.88
N ILE A 539 -11.87 -26.30 -29.72
CA ILE A 539 -11.69 -25.76 -31.07
C ILE A 539 -11.56 -24.23 -30.96
N SER A 540 -10.41 -23.71 -31.37
CA SER A 540 -10.02 -22.28 -31.28
C SER A 540 -9.21 -21.88 -32.53
N GLN A 541 -8.55 -20.71 -32.54
CA GLN A 541 -7.64 -20.31 -33.62
C GLN A 541 -6.37 -19.70 -33.02
N CYS A 542 -5.19 -20.19 -33.42
CA CYS A 542 -3.93 -19.63 -32.94
C CYS A 542 -3.20 -18.85 -34.04
N LYS A 543 -2.91 -19.49 -35.19
CA LYS A 543 -2.02 -18.92 -36.21
C LYS A 543 -2.71 -17.98 -37.20
N LEU A 544 -3.92 -18.33 -37.64
CA LEU A 544 -4.68 -17.59 -38.67
C LEU A 544 -6.06 -17.21 -38.13
N PRO A 545 -6.14 -16.30 -37.13
CA PRO A 545 -7.41 -15.85 -36.57
C PRO A 545 -8.20 -15.00 -37.58
N VAL A 546 -9.51 -14.88 -37.36
CA VAL A 546 -10.39 -14.05 -38.22
C VAL A 546 -9.98 -12.59 -38.23
N VAL A 547 -9.57 -12.04 -37.08
CA VAL A 547 -9.19 -10.63 -36.93
C VAL A 547 -7.74 -10.53 -36.45
N GLN A 548 -6.92 -9.75 -37.16
CA GLN A 548 -5.52 -9.47 -36.82
C GLN A 548 -5.29 -7.96 -36.68
N GLY A 549 -4.66 -7.55 -35.58
CA GLY A 549 -4.39 -6.14 -35.31
C GLY A 549 -5.62 -5.36 -34.86
N GLY A 550 -5.55 -4.03 -35.04
CA GLY A 550 -6.60 -3.07 -34.73
C GLY A 550 -6.24 -2.17 -33.55
N THR A 551 -7.06 -1.14 -33.32
CA THR A 551 -6.82 -0.15 -32.27
C THR A 551 -8.12 0.29 -31.62
N LEU A 552 -8.06 0.62 -30.33
CA LEU A 552 -9.17 1.18 -29.58
C LEU A 552 -8.69 2.39 -28.76
N THR A 553 -9.32 3.54 -28.94
CA THR A 553 -9.00 4.75 -28.17
C THR A 553 -9.85 4.81 -26.90
N ILE A 554 -9.18 4.92 -25.76
CA ILE A 554 -9.77 4.94 -24.42
C ILE A 554 -9.68 6.35 -23.82
N HIS A 555 -10.64 6.67 -22.95
CA HIS A 555 -10.68 7.91 -22.20
C HIS A 555 -10.48 7.62 -20.72
N VAL A 556 -9.36 8.10 -20.18
CA VAL A 556 -9.02 7.91 -18.76
C VAL A 556 -9.49 9.15 -17.99
N PRO A 557 -10.38 9.01 -16.99
CA PRO A 557 -10.89 10.14 -16.23
C PRO A 557 -9.82 10.77 -15.34
N ALA A 558 -10.03 12.02 -14.94
CA ALA A 558 -9.15 12.70 -13.99
C ALA A 558 -9.17 11.99 -12.63
N HIS A 559 -8.02 11.92 -11.97
CA HIS A 559 -7.88 11.25 -10.68
C HIS A 559 -7.61 12.28 -9.56
N GLU A 560 -8.62 12.53 -8.73
CA GLU A 560 -8.62 13.63 -7.74
C GLU A 560 -7.48 13.54 -6.72
N LYS A 561 -7.09 12.33 -6.30
CA LYS A 561 -6.05 12.13 -5.27
C LYS A 561 -4.63 12.32 -5.80
N THR A 562 -4.37 12.03 -7.08
CA THR A 562 -3.04 12.15 -7.70
C THR A 562 -2.89 13.43 -8.52
N LYS A 563 -3.96 14.23 -8.64
CA LYS A 563 -4.04 15.45 -9.48
C LYS A 563 -3.73 15.20 -10.96
N GLN A 564 -3.90 13.98 -11.44
CA GLN A 564 -3.69 13.63 -12.84
C GLN A 564 -4.91 14.05 -13.66
N ALA A 565 -4.70 14.84 -14.72
CA ALA A 565 -5.76 15.29 -15.61
C ALA A 565 -6.32 14.13 -16.45
N ALA A 566 -7.56 14.28 -16.93
CA ALA A 566 -8.13 13.33 -17.88
C ALA A 566 -7.33 13.36 -19.19
N TYR A 567 -7.16 12.19 -19.83
CA TYR A 567 -6.44 12.07 -21.10
C TYR A 567 -6.99 10.93 -21.95
N GLN A 568 -6.63 10.94 -23.24
CA GLN A 568 -6.92 9.86 -24.17
C GLN A 568 -5.67 9.04 -24.46
N LYS A 569 -5.85 7.74 -24.68
CA LYS A 569 -4.78 6.83 -25.08
C LYS A 569 -5.31 5.83 -26.11
N THR A 570 -4.49 5.45 -27.07
CA THR A 570 -4.84 4.41 -28.05
C THR A 570 -4.17 3.11 -27.66
N ILE A 571 -4.96 2.04 -27.54
CA ILE A 571 -4.51 0.69 -27.19
C ILE A 571 -4.56 -0.16 -28.46
N HIS A 572 -3.47 -0.86 -28.76
CA HIS A 572 -3.38 -1.78 -29.88
C HIS A 572 -3.90 -3.16 -29.50
N LEU A 573 -4.53 -3.83 -30.46
CA LEU A 573 -5.02 -5.19 -30.31
C LEU A 573 -4.13 -6.11 -31.14
N THR A 574 -3.74 -7.24 -30.56
CA THR A 574 -2.94 -8.26 -31.26
C THR A 574 -3.84 -9.04 -32.22
N ARG A 575 -4.99 -9.51 -31.72
CA ARG A 575 -5.94 -10.35 -32.47
C ARG A 575 -7.31 -10.38 -31.83
N ALA A 576 -8.31 -10.83 -32.60
CA ALA A 576 -9.53 -11.39 -32.05
C ALA A 576 -9.92 -12.67 -32.80
N HIS A 577 -10.12 -13.77 -32.08
CA HIS A 577 -10.34 -15.09 -32.67
C HIS A 577 -11.58 -15.80 -32.12
N LEU A 578 -12.12 -16.67 -32.96
CA LEU A 578 -13.29 -17.47 -32.62
C LEU A 578 -12.89 -18.74 -31.88
N GLU A 579 -13.62 -19.07 -30.83
CA GLU A 579 -13.50 -20.34 -30.14
C GLU A 579 -14.82 -20.79 -29.52
N GLU A 580 -14.85 -22.02 -29.04
CA GLU A 580 -15.98 -22.56 -28.29
C GLU A 580 -15.77 -22.44 -26.78
N ASP A 581 -16.82 -22.13 -26.02
CA ASP A 581 -16.76 -22.17 -24.56
C ASP A 581 -16.81 -23.61 -24.04
N ALA A 582 -16.28 -23.78 -22.83
CA ALA A 582 -16.43 -25.01 -22.06
C ALA A 582 -17.73 -25.01 -21.24
N GLY A 583 -18.06 -26.18 -20.68
CA GLY A 583 -19.14 -26.32 -19.71
C GLY A 583 -18.86 -25.58 -18.40
N LYS A 584 -19.69 -25.86 -17.39
CA LYS A 584 -19.53 -25.32 -16.03
C LYS A 584 -19.35 -26.47 -15.05
N SER A 585 -18.34 -26.34 -14.19
CA SER A 585 -18.12 -27.21 -13.04
C SER A 585 -18.78 -26.60 -11.79
N LEU A 586 -19.57 -27.39 -11.07
CA LEU A 586 -20.28 -27.00 -9.84
C LEU A 586 -19.77 -27.86 -8.68
N HIS A 587 -19.03 -27.24 -7.77
CA HIS A 587 -18.38 -27.93 -6.65
C HIS A 587 -19.17 -27.86 -5.33
N GLU A 588 -19.95 -26.80 -5.12
CA GLU A 588 -20.61 -26.54 -3.83
C GLU A 588 -21.87 -27.37 -3.62
N ASP A 589 -22.55 -27.77 -4.70
CA ASP A 589 -23.82 -28.49 -4.66
C ASP A 589 -23.68 -30.01 -4.48
N PHE A 590 -22.44 -30.54 -4.55
CA PHE A 590 -22.17 -31.98 -4.56
C PHE A 590 -21.03 -32.31 -3.59
N SER A 591 -21.35 -32.94 -2.46
CA SER A 591 -20.36 -33.38 -1.48
C SER A 591 -19.38 -34.39 -2.11
N GLU A 592 -18.08 -34.10 -2.05
CA GLU A 592 -16.96 -34.92 -2.57
C GLU A 592 -16.96 -35.20 -4.09
N MET A 593 -17.89 -34.62 -4.85
CA MET A 593 -17.98 -34.76 -6.30
C MET A 593 -18.09 -33.39 -6.97
N THR A 594 -18.08 -33.36 -8.30
CA THR A 594 -18.30 -32.13 -9.08
C THR A 594 -19.42 -32.39 -10.08
N GLY A 595 -20.47 -31.57 -10.03
CA GLY A 595 -21.52 -31.58 -11.04
C GLY A 595 -21.05 -30.87 -12.30
N ILE A 596 -21.25 -31.49 -13.46
CA ILE A 596 -20.88 -30.90 -14.76
C ILE A 596 -22.15 -30.52 -15.53
N ASP A 597 -22.26 -29.25 -15.88
CA ASP A 597 -23.31 -28.71 -16.75
C ASP A 597 -22.71 -28.31 -18.11
N LEU A 598 -23.11 -29.02 -19.16
CA LEU A 598 -22.65 -28.84 -20.52
C LEU A 598 -23.57 -27.92 -21.36
N ASN A 599 -24.56 -27.26 -20.74
CA ASN A 599 -25.38 -26.26 -21.43
C ASN A 599 -24.53 -25.19 -22.13
N ARG A 600 -23.44 -24.74 -21.48
CA ARG A 600 -22.53 -23.72 -22.04
C ARG A 600 -21.48 -24.27 -23.01
N ALA A 601 -21.20 -25.58 -22.97
CA ALA A 601 -20.18 -26.18 -23.83
C ALA A 601 -20.56 -26.00 -25.31
N GLY A 602 -19.67 -25.43 -26.12
CA GLY A 602 -19.93 -25.13 -27.54
C GLY A 602 -20.51 -23.73 -27.82
N THR A 603 -20.78 -22.92 -26.80
CA THR A 603 -21.24 -21.53 -27.01
C THR A 603 -20.16 -20.72 -27.72
N PRO A 604 -20.49 -19.88 -28.73
CA PRO A 604 -19.48 -19.15 -29.48
C PRO A 604 -18.85 -18.02 -28.66
N LEU A 605 -17.52 -17.97 -28.66
CA LEU A 605 -16.72 -16.93 -28.03
C LEU A 605 -15.87 -16.19 -29.07
N LEU A 606 -15.66 -14.91 -28.81
CA LEU A 606 -14.62 -14.10 -29.42
C LEU A 606 -13.62 -13.73 -28.33
N GLU A 607 -12.42 -14.31 -28.39
CA GLU A 607 -11.31 -13.94 -27.52
C GLU A 607 -10.57 -12.77 -28.16
N ILE A 608 -10.44 -11.67 -27.41
CA ILE A 608 -9.88 -10.39 -27.85
C ILE A 608 -8.65 -10.11 -27.00
N VAL A 609 -7.49 -10.02 -27.65
CA VAL A 609 -6.19 -9.91 -26.96
C VAL A 609 -5.56 -8.56 -27.28
N THR A 610 -5.18 -7.81 -26.24
CA THR A 610 -4.47 -6.54 -26.40
C THR A 610 -2.97 -6.74 -26.51
N GLU A 611 -2.30 -5.78 -27.16
CA GLU A 611 -0.89 -5.52 -26.87
C GLU A 611 -0.73 -5.06 -25.41
N PRO A 612 0.46 -5.20 -24.80
CA PRO A 612 0.69 -4.79 -23.42
C PRO A 612 0.93 -3.27 -23.30
N ASP A 613 0.01 -2.47 -23.82
CA ASP A 613 0.14 -1.01 -23.94
C ASP A 613 -0.27 -0.25 -22.66
N MET A 614 -0.91 -0.93 -21.71
CA MET A 614 -1.50 -0.28 -20.53
C MET A 614 -0.49 -0.22 -19.37
N HIS A 615 -0.43 0.91 -18.68
CA HIS A 615 0.54 1.17 -17.60
C HIS A 615 -0.10 1.46 -16.23
N SER A 616 -1.43 1.38 -16.15
CA SER A 616 -2.15 1.54 -14.88
C SER A 616 -3.46 0.75 -14.87
N ALA A 617 -3.95 0.43 -13.68
CA ALA A 617 -5.27 -0.18 -13.51
C ALA A 617 -6.40 0.73 -14.07
N ALA A 618 -6.23 2.05 -14.00
CA ALA A 618 -7.18 3.01 -14.56
C ALA A 618 -7.27 2.93 -16.09
N GLU A 619 -6.14 2.76 -16.79
CA GLU A 619 -6.12 2.51 -18.23
C GLU A 619 -6.78 1.16 -18.58
N ALA A 620 -6.46 0.11 -17.83
CA ALA A 620 -7.06 -1.21 -18.02
C ALA A 620 -8.59 -1.20 -17.82
N LEU A 621 -9.06 -0.48 -16.80
CA LEU A 621 -10.47 -0.28 -16.53
C LEU A 621 -11.17 0.53 -17.64
N ALA A 622 -10.53 1.61 -18.11
CA ALA A 622 -11.05 2.42 -19.21
C ALA A 622 -11.16 1.59 -20.50
N TYR A 623 -10.13 0.80 -20.83
CA TYR A 623 -10.17 -0.13 -21.96
C TYR A 623 -11.31 -1.13 -21.84
N ALA A 624 -11.42 -1.84 -20.70
CA ALA A 624 -12.42 -2.88 -20.52
C ALA A 624 -13.85 -2.31 -20.67
N LYS A 625 -14.10 -1.10 -20.16
CA LYS A 625 -15.37 -0.39 -20.33
C LYS A 625 -15.61 0.04 -21.78
N THR A 626 -14.61 0.62 -22.45
CA THR A 626 -14.75 1.01 -23.86
C THR A 626 -15.02 -0.20 -24.75
N LEU A 627 -14.31 -1.30 -24.54
CA LEU A 627 -14.55 -2.55 -25.26
C LEU A 627 -15.94 -3.10 -25.00
N HIS A 628 -16.36 -3.16 -23.74
CA HIS A 628 -17.71 -3.57 -23.34
C HIS A 628 -18.79 -2.76 -24.05
N THR A 629 -18.73 -1.43 -23.98
CA THR A 629 -19.67 -0.54 -24.68
C THR A 629 -19.68 -0.82 -26.18
N LEU A 630 -18.51 -1.04 -26.79
CA LEU A 630 -18.40 -1.32 -28.21
C LEU A 630 -19.09 -2.62 -28.62
N VAL A 631 -18.78 -3.74 -27.93
CA VAL A 631 -19.35 -5.05 -28.28
C VAL A 631 -20.85 -5.11 -28.04
N VAL A 632 -21.36 -4.42 -27.01
CA VAL A 632 -22.79 -4.28 -26.74
C VAL A 632 -23.47 -3.44 -27.83
N TRP A 633 -22.89 -2.31 -28.21
CA TRP A 633 -23.43 -1.44 -29.27
C TRP A 633 -23.51 -2.15 -30.63
N LEU A 634 -22.49 -2.94 -30.97
CA LEU A 634 -22.46 -3.73 -32.20
C LEU A 634 -23.41 -4.93 -32.16
N GLY A 635 -24.01 -5.22 -30.99
CA GLY A 635 -24.87 -6.37 -30.77
C GLY A 635 -24.10 -7.70 -30.86
N ILE A 636 -22.81 -7.69 -30.52
CA ILE A 636 -21.92 -8.85 -30.56
C ILE A 636 -22.06 -9.67 -29.28
N CYS A 637 -22.13 -9.00 -28.13
CA CYS A 637 -22.25 -9.58 -26.80
C CYS A 637 -23.28 -8.76 -26.00
N ASP A 638 -24.02 -9.38 -25.08
CA ASP A 638 -24.94 -8.67 -24.18
C ASP A 638 -24.21 -7.92 -23.04
N GLY A 639 -22.93 -8.24 -22.80
CA GLY A 639 -22.05 -7.56 -21.86
C GLY A 639 -22.29 -7.91 -20.38
N ASN A 640 -23.12 -8.90 -20.07
CA ASN A 640 -23.39 -9.31 -18.69
C ASN A 640 -22.22 -10.08 -18.05
N MET A 641 -21.42 -9.36 -17.25
CA MET A 641 -20.30 -9.97 -16.52
C MET A 641 -20.74 -10.96 -15.42
N GLN A 642 -21.94 -10.81 -14.84
CA GLN A 642 -22.43 -11.71 -13.78
C GLN A 642 -22.82 -13.08 -14.34
N GLU A 643 -23.44 -13.09 -15.53
CA GLU A 643 -23.77 -14.32 -16.26
C GLU A 643 -22.55 -14.92 -16.98
N GLY A 644 -21.43 -14.19 -17.01
CA GLY A 644 -20.16 -14.63 -17.59
C GLY A 644 -20.08 -14.48 -19.10
N SER A 645 -20.98 -13.71 -19.72
CA SER A 645 -20.97 -13.45 -21.16
C SER A 645 -19.84 -12.51 -21.58
N PHE A 646 -19.31 -11.71 -20.65
CA PHE A 646 -18.13 -10.88 -20.83
C PHE A 646 -17.13 -11.14 -19.70
N ARG A 647 -16.00 -11.76 -20.02
CA ARG A 647 -14.94 -12.15 -19.07
C ARG A 647 -13.64 -11.48 -19.44
N CYS A 648 -12.86 -11.07 -18.45
CA CYS A 648 -11.56 -10.45 -18.67
C CYS A 648 -10.53 -11.09 -17.75
N ASP A 649 -9.41 -11.51 -18.33
CA ASP A 649 -8.20 -11.94 -17.62
C ASP A 649 -7.13 -10.87 -17.80
N ALA A 650 -6.34 -10.63 -16.75
CA ALA A 650 -5.32 -9.56 -16.74
C ALA A 650 -3.90 -10.13 -16.68
N ASN A 651 -3.06 -9.72 -17.62
CA ASN A 651 -1.63 -10.03 -17.64
C ASN A 651 -0.87 -8.82 -17.12
N VAL A 652 -0.22 -8.93 -15.95
CA VAL A 652 0.46 -7.83 -15.27
C VAL A 652 1.95 -8.13 -15.13
N SER A 653 2.80 -7.16 -15.45
CA SER A 653 4.22 -7.17 -15.20
C SER A 653 4.67 -5.80 -14.69
N VAL A 654 5.70 -5.73 -13.85
CA VAL A 654 6.33 -4.46 -13.45
C VAL A 654 7.81 -4.45 -13.84
N ARG A 655 8.35 -3.27 -14.11
CA ARG A 655 9.77 -3.03 -14.41
C ARG A 655 10.23 -1.68 -13.85
N PRO A 656 11.54 -1.49 -13.57
CA PRO A 656 12.10 -0.18 -13.29
C PRO A 656 11.87 0.81 -14.45
N ILE A 657 11.61 2.09 -14.14
CA ILE A 657 11.48 3.13 -15.16
C ILE A 657 12.77 3.21 -16.01
N ASN A 658 12.61 3.32 -17.34
CA ASN A 658 13.66 3.31 -18.38
C ASN A 658 14.30 1.95 -18.71
N GLN A 659 13.84 0.84 -18.14
CA GLN A 659 14.26 -0.49 -18.61
C GLN A 659 13.46 -0.90 -19.85
N ALA A 660 14.16 -1.26 -20.94
CA ALA A 660 13.51 -1.64 -22.20
C ALA A 660 12.84 -3.03 -22.12
N GLU A 661 13.46 -3.98 -21.42
CA GLU A 661 12.94 -5.34 -21.25
C GLU A 661 11.68 -5.34 -20.35
N LEU A 662 10.69 -6.14 -20.74
CA LEU A 662 9.51 -6.39 -19.91
C LEU A 662 9.87 -7.30 -18.74
N GLY A 663 9.25 -7.05 -17.59
CA GLY A 663 9.38 -7.92 -16.42
C GLY A 663 8.68 -9.27 -16.60
N THR A 664 8.68 -10.10 -15.56
CA THR A 664 8.01 -11.40 -15.60
C THR A 664 6.49 -11.23 -15.45
N ARG A 665 5.75 -11.82 -16.39
CA ARG A 665 4.28 -11.74 -16.46
C ARG A 665 3.60 -12.60 -15.40
N THR A 666 2.64 -12.05 -14.67
CA THR A 666 1.62 -12.81 -13.92
C THR A 666 0.28 -12.71 -14.64
N GLU A 667 -0.41 -13.83 -14.81
CA GLU A 667 -1.79 -13.86 -15.34
C GLU A 667 -2.78 -13.95 -14.17
N ILE A 668 -3.76 -13.07 -14.12
CA ILE A 668 -4.81 -13.03 -13.10
C ILE A 668 -6.14 -13.41 -13.75
N LYS A 669 -6.81 -14.41 -13.19
CA LYS A 669 -8.14 -14.89 -13.62
C LYS A 669 -9.22 -14.62 -12.57
N ASN A 670 -10.47 -14.88 -12.94
CA ASN A 670 -11.67 -14.74 -12.10
C ASN A 670 -12.04 -13.28 -11.77
N LEU A 671 -11.99 -12.40 -12.76
CA LEU A 671 -12.29 -10.97 -12.62
C LEU A 671 -13.72 -10.65 -13.06
N ASN A 672 -14.69 -11.06 -12.24
CA ASN A 672 -16.13 -11.03 -12.59
C ASN A 672 -16.78 -9.63 -12.51
N SER A 673 -16.01 -8.57 -12.25
CA SER A 673 -16.50 -7.20 -12.32
C SER A 673 -15.36 -6.23 -12.66
N PHE A 674 -15.71 -5.09 -13.24
CA PHE A 674 -14.77 -4.00 -13.48
C PHE A 674 -14.04 -3.52 -12.21
N ARG A 675 -14.72 -3.53 -11.05
CA ARG A 675 -14.10 -3.21 -9.77
C ARG A 675 -13.04 -4.25 -9.39
N PHE A 676 -13.35 -5.54 -9.57
CA PHE A 676 -12.41 -6.62 -9.29
C PHE A 676 -11.20 -6.60 -10.20
N LEU A 677 -11.39 -6.26 -11.49
CA LEU A 677 -10.29 -6.04 -12.43
C LEU A 677 -9.33 -4.96 -11.90
N GLU A 678 -9.83 -3.79 -11.52
CA GLU A 678 -9.01 -2.69 -11.00
C GLU A 678 -8.29 -3.06 -9.69
N GLU A 679 -9.02 -3.64 -8.73
CA GLU A 679 -8.44 -4.05 -7.44
C GLU A 679 -7.36 -5.12 -7.60
N ALA A 680 -7.60 -6.13 -8.44
CA ALA A 680 -6.67 -7.23 -8.65
C ALA A 680 -5.39 -6.77 -9.36
N ILE A 681 -5.49 -5.89 -10.36
CA ILE A 681 -4.33 -5.30 -11.04
C ILE A 681 -3.51 -4.48 -10.05
N ASN A 682 -4.15 -3.61 -9.26
CA ASN A 682 -3.44 -2.79 -8.28
C ASN A 682 -2.72 -3.65 -7.23
N TYR A 683 -3.40 -4.69 -6.73
CA TYR A 683 -2.80 -5.65 -5.79
C TYR A 683 -1.60 -6.36 -6.41
N GLU A 684 -1.71 -6.84 -7.66
CA GLU A 684 -0.63 -7.58 -8.31
C GLU A 684 0.57 -6.69 -8.66
N ILE A 685 0.35 -5.45 -9.10
CA ILE A 685 1.42 -4.46 -9.31
C ILE A 685 2.20 -4.27 -8.01
N GLN A 686 1.49 -4.00 -6.92
CA GLN A 686 2.09 -3.78 -5.61
C GLN A 686 2.86 -5.01 -5.14
N ARG A 687 2.27 -6.20 -5.27
CA ARG A 687 2.92 -7.48 -4.92
C ARG A 687 4.21 -7.72 -5.72
N GLN A 688 4.21 -7.46 -7.03
CA GLN A 688 5.41 -7.65 -7.85
C GLN A 688 6.50 -6.63 -7.51
N ILE A 689 6.13 -5.37 -7.29
CA ILE A 689 7.06 -4.33 -6.83
C ILE A 689 7.69 -4.76 -5.51
N GLU A 690 6.87 -5.18 -4.53
CA GLU A 690 7.34 -5.65 -3.23
C GLU A 690 8.31 -6.82 -3.37
N LEU A 691 7.94 -7.84 -4.17
CA LEU A 691 8.76 -9.02 -4.39
C LEU A 691 10.11 -8.69 -5.04
N LEU A 692 10.16 -7.75 -6.00
CA LEU A 692 11.40 -7.34 -6.66
C LEU A 692 12.27 -6.44 -5.77
N GLU A 693 11.66 -5.52 -5.04
CA GLU A 693 12.35 -4.68 -4.05
C GLU A 693 12.93 -5.50 -2.89
N ASP A 694 12.28 -6.61 -2.54
CA ASP A 694 12.76 -7.59 -1.56
C ASP A 694 13.94 -8.45 -2.08
N GLY A 695 14.39 -8.20 -3.32
CA GLY A 695 15.43 -8.98 -4.00
C GLY A 695 14.96 -10.40 -4.39
N GLY A 696 13.65 -10.63 -4.39
CA GLY A 696 13.04 -11.83 -4.93
C GLY A 696 12.94 -11.78 -6.46
N MET A 697 12.37 -12.82 -7.04
CA MET A 697 12.09 -12.88 -8.48
C MET A 697 10.61 -13.15 -8.66
N VAL A 698 9.94 -12.34 -9.49
CA VAL A 698 8.56 -12.62 -9.93
C VAL A 698 8.60 -13.92 -10.73
N LYS A 699 7.85 -14.93 -10.26
CA LYS A 699 7.66 -16.19 -11.00
C LYS A 699 6.50 -16.04 -11.97
N GLN A 700 6.62 -16.62 -13.15
CA GLN A 700 5.51 -16.70 -14.08
C GLN A 700 4.49 -17.74 -13.58
N GLU A 701 3.29 -17.29 -13.26
CA GLU A 701 2.24 -18.13 -12.68
C GLU A 701 0.84 -17.59 -13.03
N THR A 702 -0.16 -18.46 -12.99
CA THR A 702 -1.58 -18.08 -13.06
C THR A 702 -2.10 -17.93 -11.63
N ARG A 703 -2.71 -16.78 -11.33
CA ARG A 703 -3.28 -16.45 -10.03
C ARG A 703 -4.79 -16.22 -10.14
N LEU A 704 -5.50 -16.46 -9.04
CA LEU A 704 -6.92 -16.17 -8.90
C LEU A 704 -7.10 -14.98 -7.97
N TYR A 705 -7.99 -14.05 -8.32
CA TYR A 705 -8.41 -12.99 -7.41
C TYR A 705 -9.51 -13.49 -6.47
N ASP A 706 -9.35 -13.22 -5.18
CA ASP A 706 -10.37 -13.46 -4.16
C ASP A 706 -11.02 -12.12 -3.74
N PRO A 707 -12.29 -11.88 -4.08
CA PRO A 707 -13.00 -10.65 -3.73
C PRO A 707 -13.21 -10.40 -2.23
N GLU A 708 -13.29 -11.45 -1.41
CA GLU A 708 -13.52 -11.33 0.03
C GLU A 708 -12.25 -10.92 0.76
N ARG A 709 -11.14 -11.56 0.42
CA ARG A 709 -9.82 -11.24 0.97
C ARG A 709 -9.10 -10.10 0.26
N ARG A 710 -9.55 -9.72 -0.95
CA ARG A 710 -8.96 -8.68 -1.81
C ARG A 710 -7.48 -8.95 -2.11
N GLU A 711 -7.16 -10.20 -2.43
CA GLU A 711 -5.80 -10.67 -2.71
C GLU A 711 -5.76 -11.56 -3.96
N THR A 712 -4.61 -11.66 -4.62
CA THR A 712 -4.36 -12.68 -5.64
C THR A 712 -3.70 -13.91 -4.99
N ARG A 713 -4.14 -15.12 -5.33
CA ARG A 713 -3.55 -16.38 -4.83
C ARG A 713 -2.95 -17.21 -5.98
N PRO A 714 -1.81 -17.86 -5.79
CA PRO A 714 -1.26 -18.75 -6.81
C PRO A 714 -2.20 -19.94 -6.99
N MET A 715 -2.55 -20.23 -8.25
CA MET A 715 -3.31 -21.44 -8.60
C MET A 715 -2.38 -22.52 -9.13
N ARG A 716 -1.50 -22.16 -10.07
CA ARG A 716 -0.51 -23.07 -10.69
C ARG A 716 0.73 -22.30 -11.16
N SER A 717 1.91 -22.92 -11.03
CA SER A 717 3.16 -22.42 -11.59
C SER A 717 3.30 -22.83 -13.05
N LYS A 718 4.04 -22.06 -13.86
CA LYS A 718 4.22 -22.35 -15.29
C LYS A 718 5.32 -23.37 -15.62
N GLU A 719 5.91 -24.02 -14.61
CA GLU A 719 6.71 -25.24 -14.82
C GLU A 719 5.84 -26.35 -15.44
N ASP A 720 4.51 -26.24 -15.28
CA ASP A 720 3.47 -27.00 -15.98
C ASP A 720 2.85 -26.22 -17.15
N ALA A 721 3.63 -25.47 -17.95
CA ALA A 721 3.12 -24.89 -19.19
C ALA A 721 2.56 -26.01 -20.06
N HIS A 722 1.24 -26.21 -20.03
CA HIS A 722 0.61 -27.26 -20.81
C HIS A 722 0.92 -27.00 -22.28
N ASP A 723 1.68 -27.92 -22.88
CA ASP A 723 1.76 -28.01 -24.33
C ASP A 723 0.35 -28.35 -24.82
N TYR A 724 -0.41 -27.32 -25.17
CA TYR A 724 -1.75 -27.45 -25.72
C TYR A 724 -1.76 -28.15 -27.09
N ARG A 725 -0.58 -28.48 -27.66
CA ARG A 725 -0.41 -29.27 -28.88
C ARG A 725 -1.33 -28.76 -29.99
N TYR A 726 -1.29 -27.45 -30.24
CA TYR A 726 -2.09 -26.82 -31.27
C TYR A 726 -1.77 -27.44 -32.63
N PHE A 727 -2.81 -27.93 -33.30
CA PHE A 727 -2.72 -28.31 -34.71
C PHE A 727 -4.04 -28.01 -35.44
N PRO A 728 -4.01 -27.79 -36.77
CA PRO A 728 -5.22 -27.54 -37.56
C PRO A 728 -6.27 -28.62 -37.38
N ASP A 729 -7.50 -28.22 -37.07
CA ASP A 729 -8.60 -29.17 -36.89
C ASP A 729 -8.93 -29.83 -38.24
N PRO A 730 -8.77 -31.15 -38.39
CA PRO A 730 -8.99 -31.84 -39.66
C PRO A 730 -10.48 -31.95 -40.03
N ASP A 731 -11.37 -31.80 -39.05
CA ASP A 731 -12.82 -31.91 -39.26
C ASP A 731 -13.41 -30.59 -39.79
N LEU A 732 -12.66 -29.49 -39.70
CA LEU A 732 -13.04 -28.17 -40.21
C LEU A 732 -12.12 -27.74 -41.33
N MET A 733 -12.69 -27.57 -42.53
CA MET A 733 -11.96 -26.96 -43.63
C MET A 733 -11.56 -25.50 -43.31
N PRO A 734 -10.46 -24.99 -43.89
CA PRO A 734 -10.10 -23.58 -43.78
C PRO A 734 -11.26 -22.66 -44.17
N LEU A 735 -11.58 -21.72 -43.30
CA LEU A 735 -12.60 -20.71 -43.51
C LEU A 735 -12.09 -19.67 -44.51
N VAL A 736 -12.76 -19.54 -45.65
CA VAL A 736 -12.46 -18.52 -46.66
C VAL A 736 -13.44 -17.36 -46.47
N ILE A 737 -12.90 -16.18 -46.20
CA ILE A 737 -13.65 -14.93 -46.02
C ILE A 737 -13.36 -14.05 -47.25
N ASP A 738 -14.23 -14.16 -48.25
CA ASP A 738 -14.08 -13.37 -49.47
C ASP A 738 -14.43 -11.89 -49.26
N ALA A 739 -13.94 -11.04 -50.17
CA ALA A 739 -14.14 -9.59 -50.09
C ALA A 739 -15.62 -9.18 -50.16
N ALA A 740 -16.49 -9.93 -50.87
CA ALA A 740 -17.91 -9.61 -50.95
C ALA A 740 -18.62 -9.89 -49.61
N TRP A 741 -18.17 -10.89 -48.85
CA TRP A 741 -18.64 -11.10 -47.49
C TRP A 741 -18.22 -9.95 -46.58
N ILE A 742 -16.95 -9.54 -46.62
CA ILE A 742 -16.46 -8.40 -45.81
C ILE A 742 -17.26 -7.14 -46.12
N GLU A 743 -17.51 -6.85 -47.39
CA GLU A 743 -18.26 -5.67 -47.81
C GLU A 743 -19.73 -5.72 -47.40
N ARG A 744 -20.36 -6.90 -47.48
CA ARG A 744 -21.72 -7.10 -46.96
C ARG A 744 -21.81 -6.79 -45.47
N VAL A 745 -20.83 -7.25 -44.68
CA VAL A 745 -20.79 -6.96 -43.23
C VAL A 745 -20.51 -5.48 -42.99
N ARG A 746 -19.58 -4.87 -43.73
CA ARG A 746 -19.26 -3.43 -43.64
C ARG A 746 -20.48 -2.56 -43.91
N SER A 747 -21.23 -2.87 -44.97
CA SER A 747 -22.45 -2.14 -45.35
C SER A 747 -23.58 -2.28 -44.31
N ALA A 748 -23.55 -3.33 -43.49
CA ALA A 748 -24.53 -3.56 -42.42
C ALA A 748 -24.05 -3.05 -41.05
N LEU A 749 -22.88 -2.40 -40.97
CA LEU A 749 -22.40 -1.85 -39.71
C LEU A 749 -23.33 -0.74 -39.22
N PRO A 750 -23.77 -0.77 -37.95
CA PRO A 750 -24.46 0.37 -37.37
C PRO A 750 -23.50 1.55 -37.23
N GLU A 751 -24.05 2.77 -37.26
CA GLU A 751 -23.29 3.96 -36.89
C GLU A 751 -22.67 3.79 -35.49
N LEU A 752 -21.39 4.12 -35.34
CA LEU A 752 -20.68 3.99 -34.07
C LEU A 752 -21.03 5.12 -33.10
N PRO A 753 -20.93 4.92 -31.78
CA PRO A 753 -21.29 5.94 -30.79
C PRO A 753 -20.60 7.28 -31.02
N ALA A 754 -19.29 7.26 -31.30
CA ALA A 754 -18.51 8.49 -31.52
C ALA A 754 -18.94 9.25 -32.80
N ALA A 755 -19.24 8.52 -33.88
CA ALA A 755 -19.75 9.13 -35.11
C ALA A 755 -21.14 9.72 -34.90
N MET A 756 -22.00 9.00 -34.17
CA MET A 756 -23.32 9.48 -33.79
C MET A 756 -23.25 10.71 -32.90
N GLN A 757 -22.35 10.75 -31.90
CA GLN A 757 -22.15 11.95 -31.06
C GLN A 757 -21.84 13.19 -31.88
N ILE A 758 -20.90 13.08 -32.83
CA ILE A 758 -20.54 14.18 -33.73
C ILE A 758 -21.77 14.60 -34.54
N ARG A 759 -22.50 13.65 -35.13
CA ARG A 759 -23.72 13.94 -35.88
C ARG A 759 -24.79 14.62 -35.02
N LEU A 760 -25.04 14.16 -33.79
CA LEU A 760 -26.04 14.76 -32.91
C LEU A 760 -25.67 16.21 -32.53
N ILE A 761 -24.38 16.51 -32.36
CA ILE A 761 -23.89 17.88 -32.11
C ILE A 761 -24.10 18.75 -33.36
N GLU A 762 -23.65 18.29 -34.52
CA GLU A 762 -23.70 19.05 -35.77
C GLU A 762 -25.12 19.25 -36.31
N GLN A 763 -25.94 18.19 -36.28
CA GLN A 763 -27.27 18.17 -36.87
C GLN A 763 -28.34 18.75 -35.95
N TYR A 764 -28.24 18.53 -34.63
CA TYR A 764 -29.28 18.91 -33.66
C TYR A 764 -28.84 20.00 -32.67
N GLY A 765 -27.59 20.48 -32.75
CA GLY A 765 -27.10 21.56 -31.87
C GLY A 765 -27.01 21.16 -30.40
N LEU A 766 -26.85 19.86 -30.11
CA LEU A 766 -26.67 19.35 -28.76
C LEU A 766 -25.29 19.71 -28.20
N SER A 767 -25.17 19.79 -26.88
CA SER A 767 -23.85 19.89 -26.26
C SER A 767 -23.11 18.56 -26.32
N SER A 768 -21.78 18.59 -26.18
CA SER A 768 -20.96 17.36 -26.11
C SER A 768 -21.39 16.45 -24.95
N TYR A 769 -21.82 17.03 -23.83
CA TYR A 769 -22.35 16.29 -22.69
C TYR A 769 -23.66 15.57 -23.06
N ASP A 770 -24.62 16.28 -23.65
CA ASP A 770 -25.93 15.72 -24.01
C ASP A 770 -25.77 14.58 -25.02
N ALA A 771 -24.92 14.78 -26.04
CA ALA A 771 -24.65 13.76 -27.05
C ALA A 771 -24.00 12.50 -26.43
N ALA A 772 -23.06 12.67 -25.50
CA ALA A 772 -22.41 11.54 -24.81
C ALA A 772 -23.41 10.74 -23.96
N VAL A 773 -24.32 11.40 -23.24
CA VAL A 773 -25.34 10.73 -22.44
C VAL A 773 -26.34 9.97 -23.33
N LEU A 774 -26.84 10.59 -24.40
CA LEU A 774 -27.82 9.96 -25.31
C LEU A 774 -27.25 8.76 -26.06
N THR A 775 -25.94 8.76 -26.33
CA THR A 775 -25.23 7.66 -27.00
C THR A 775 -24.57 6.67 -26.04
N SER A 776 -24.91 6.74 -24.74
CA SER A 776 -24.40 5.81 -23.73
C SER A 776 -24.87 4.37 -23.95
N SER A 777 -26.04 4.18 -24.57
CA SER A 777 -26.53 2.88 -25.02
C SER A 777 -27.26 3.00 -26.35
N LYS A 778 -27.21 1.94 -27.15
CA LYS A 778 -27.87 1.91 -28.47
C LYS A 778 -29.38 2.04 -28.36
N ALA A 779 -29.97 1.47 -27.31
CA ALA A 779 -31.40 1.54 -27.07
C ALA A 779 -31.85 2.98 -26.72
N LEU A 780 -31.07 3.70 -25.91
CA LEU A 780 -31.35 5.10 -25.58
C LEU A 780 -31.18 6.01 -26.81
N ALA A 781 -30.12 5.81 -27.58
CA ALA A 781 -29.89 6.53 -28.83
C ALA A 781 -31.04 6.32 -29.83
N ALA A 782 -31.44 5.06 -30.04
CA ALA A 782 -32.56 4.73 -30.92
C ALA A 782 -33.89 5.31 -30.43
N TYR A 783 -34.12 5.33 -29.11
CA TYR A 783 -35.30 5.95 -28.52
C TYR A 783 -35.33 7.46 -28.80
N TYR A 784 -34.22 8.15 -28.55
CA TYR A 784 -34.08 9.58 -28.82
C TYR A 784 -34.27 9.91 -30.31
N GLU A 785 -33.60 9.19 -31.21
CA GLU A 785 -33.78 9.38 -32.65
C GLU A 785 -35.21 9.09 -33.10
N GLY A 786 -35.88 8.10 -32.50
CA GLY A 786 -37.29 7.82 -32.71
C GLY A 786 -38.18 9.00 -32.33
N VAL A 787 -37.92 9.65 -31.19
CA VAL A 787 -38.66 10.85 -30.74
C VAL A 787 -38.47 11.98 -31.75
N VAL A 788 -37.22 12.27 -32.11
CA VAL A 788 -36.88 13.37 -33.04
C VAL A 788 -37.48 13.13 -34.43
N THR A 789 -37.40 11.90 -34.94
CA THR A 789 -38.00 11.52 -36.24
C THR A 789 -39.51 11.70 -36.24
N HIS A 790 -40.18 11.32 -35.15
CA HIS A 790 -41.63 11.47 -35.03
C HIS A 790 -42.06 12.93 -34.85
N ILE A 791 -41.27 13.77 -34.18
CA ILE A 791 -41.51 15.23 -34.14
C ILE A 791 -41.51 15.80 -35.57
N SER A 792 -40.49 15.47 -36.37
CA SER A 792 -40.41 15.93 -37.77
C SER A 792 -41.62 15.46 -38.60
N THR A 793 -42.05 14.21 -38.40
CA THR A 793 -43.24 13.65 -39.07
C THR A 793 -44.52 14.44 -38.72
N LEU A 794 -44.67 14.84 -37.44
CA LEU A 794 -45.85 15.55 -36.96
C LEU A 794 -45.92 17.02 -37.43
N GLN A 795 -44.77 17.67 -37.67
CA GLN A 795 -44.69 19.07 -38.09
C GLN A 795 -44.83 19.30 -39.62
N LYS A 796 -45.04 18.24 -40.41
CA LYS A 796 -45.31 18.31 -41.87
C LYS A 796 -44.30 19.13 -42.70
N ASN A 797 -43.01 19.20 -42.32
CA ASN A 797 -41.96 19.79 -43.18
C ASN A 797 -40.52 19.28 -42.91
N GLN A 798 -39.69 19.37 -43.95
CA GLN A 798 -38.49 18.55 -44.28
C GLN A 798 -37.22 18.69 -43.40
N ALA A 799 -37.22 19.40 -42.28
CA ALA A 799 -36.04 19.53 -41.42
C ALA A 799 -36.41 19.53 -39.93
N ILE A 800 -35.59 18.84 -39.13
CA ILE A 800 -35.76 18.75 -37.67
C ILE A 800 -35.42 20.11 -37.05
N ASP A 801 -36.35 20.68 -36.28
CA ASP A 801 -36.10 21.91 -35.51
C ASP A 801 -35.08 21.63 -34.37
N PRO A 802 -33.88 22.24 -34.39
CA PRO A 802 -32.86 22.02 -33.37
C PRO A 802 -33.34 22.34 -31.95
N ASN A 803 -34.26 23.30 -31.77
CA ASN A 803 -34.79 23.64 -30.46
C ASN A 803 -35.66 22.51 -29.89
N LEU A 804 -36.45 21.86 -30.75
CA LEU A 804 -37.25 20.70 -30.38
C LEU A 804 -36.40 19.46 -30.16
N ALA A 805 -35.34 19.26 -30.95
CA ALA A 805 -34.39 18.18 -30.75
C ALA A 805 -33.65 18.32 -29.40
N LYS A 806 -33.30 19.55 -29.01
CA LYS A 806 -32.74 19.87 -27.68
C LYS A 806 -33.76 19.70 -26.55
N ALA A 807 -35.01 20.10 -26.77
CA ALA A 807 -36.08 19.86 -25.80
C ALA A 807 -36.31 18.35 -25.59
N ALA A 808 -36.28 17.55 -26.66
CA ALA A 808 -36.36 16.09 -26.59
C ALA A 808 -35.18 15.51 -25.80
N ALA A 809 -33.95 15.99 -26.02
CA ALA A 809 -32.77 15.55 -25.28
C ALA A 809 -32.94 15.80 -23.77
N ASN A 810 -33.38 17.01 -23.39
CA ASN A 810 -33.64 17.37 -22.00
C ASN A 810 -34.71 16.48 -21.34
N TRP A 811 -35.78 16.15 -22.06
CA TRP A 811 -36.84 15.28 -21.53
C TRP A 811 -36.38 13.83 -21.38
N VAL A 812 -35.59 13.32 -22.34
CA VAL A 812 -35.02 11.97 -22.29
C VAL A 812 -34.02 11.85 -21.12
N MET A 813 -33.11 12.81 -20.96
CA MET A 813 -32.10 12.80 -19.89
C MET A 813 -32.66 13.19 -18.51
N GLY A 814 -33.73 13.98 -18.47
CA GLY A 814 -34.38 14.45 -17.25
C GLY A 814 -35.52 13.54 -16.80
N GLU A 815 -36.75 13.92 -17.15
CA GLU A 815 -37.97 13.24 -16.72
C GLU A 815 -38.01 11.74 -17.04
N LEU A 816 -37.66 11.33 -18.25
CA LEU A 816 -37.70 9.92 -18.66
C LEU A 816 -36.68 9.08 -17.89
N SER A 817 -35.41 9.51 -17.86
CA SER A 817 -34.35 8.80 -17.15
C SER A 817 -34.60 8.73 -15.64
N SER A 818 -35.11 9.81 -15.04
CA SER A 818 -35.53 9.83 -13.64
C SER A 818 -36.61 8.78 -13.35
N GLN A 819 -37.58 8.66 -14.26
CA GLN A 819 -38.69 7.73 -14.12
C GLN A 819 -38.26 6.26 -14.32
N LEU A 820 -37.41 5.99 -15.31
CA LEU A 820 -36.79 4.67 -15.52
C LEU A 820 -36.01 4.22 -14.28
N ASN A 821 -35.20 5.11 -13.69
CA ASN A 821 -34.45 4.84 -12.47
C ASN A 821 -35.36 4.56 -11.26
N ARG A 822 -36.46 5.33 -11.11
CA ARG A 822 -37.43 5.13 -10.02
C ARG A 822 -38.06 3.74 -10.07
N ASP A 823 -38.43 3.28 -11.26
CA ASP A 823 -39.10 2.01 -11.47
C ASP A 823 -38.12 0.85 -11.71
N SER A 824 -36.81 1.14 -11.77
CA SER A 824 -35.71 0.18 -12.03
C SER A 824 -35.91 -0.63 -13.32
N ILE A 825 -36.31 0.05 -14.40
CA ILE A 825 -36.54 -0.56 -15.72
C ILE A 825 -35.59 0.03 -16.78
N GLU A 826 -35.21 -0.81 -17.74
CA GLU A 826 -34.40 -0.41 -18.89
C GLU A 826 -35.22 0.35 -19.94
N ILE A 827 -34.57 1.20 -20.74
CA ILE A 827 -35.23 1.99 -21.79
C ILE A 827 -35.96 1.12 -22.82
N SER A 828 -35.48 -0.11 -23.06
CA SER A 828 -36.14 -1.08 -23.95
C SER A 828 -37.49 -1.58 -23.43
N ALA A 829 -37.72 -1.50 -22.12
CA ALA A 829 -38.97 -1.86 -21.45
C ALA A 829 -39.81 -0.63 -21.07
N CYS A 830 -39.46 0.56 -21.60
CA CYS A 830 -40.16 1.80 -21.29
C CYS A 830 -41.63 1.74 -21.73
N PRO A 831 -42.60 2.01 -20.82
CA PRO A 831 -44.02 1.97 -21.16
C PRO A 831 -44.45 3.15 -22.04
N VAL A 832 -43.66 4.23 -22.08
CA VAL A 832 -43.89 5.38 -22.96
C VAL A 832 -43.06 5.20 -24.22
N GLY A 833 -43.71 5.09 -25.38
CA GLY A 833 -43.03 4.96 -26.66
C GLY A 833 -42.53 6.29 -27.23
N PRO A 834 -41.56 6.28 -28.16
CA PRO A 834 -41.03 7.50 -28.79
C PRO A 834 -42.10 8.40 -29.42
N LYS A 835 -43.15 7.81 -30.01
CA LYS A 835 -44.28 8.53 -30.63
C LYS A 835 -45.09 9.36 -29.63
N GLN A 836 -45.36 8.79 -28.45
CA GLN A 836 -46.15 9.43 -27.41
C GLN A 836 -45.41 10.63 -26.83
N LEU A 837 -44.11 10.45 -26.56
CA LEU A 837 -43.26 11.56 -26.09
C LEU A 837 -43.12 12.64 -27.18
N ALA A 838 -42.92 12.27 -28.43
CA ALA A 838 -42.88 13.22 -29.55
C ALA A 838 -44.15 14.08 -29.62
N ARG A 839 -45.33 13.47 -29.48
CA ARG A 839 -46.61 14.18 -29.49
C ARG A 839 -46.74 15.16 -28.33
N LEU A 840 -46.35 14.75 -27.12
CA LEU A 840 -46.33 15.61 -25.93
C LEU A 840 -45.41 16.83 -26.15
N LEU A 841 -44.23 16.62 -26.72
CA LEU A 841 -43.26 17.69 -27.01
C LEU A 841 -43.78 18.68 -28.06
N VAL A 842 -44.48 18.20 -29.10
CA VAL A 842 -45.14 19.07 -30.09
C VAL A 842 -46.20 19.94 -29.43
N ARG A 843 -46.99 19.40 -28.47
CA ARG A 843 -47.98 20.19 -27.72
C ARG A 843 -47.40 21.21 -26.76
N ILE A 844 -46.17 21.01 -26.30
CA ILE A 844 -45.44 22.03 -25.56
C ILE A 844 -45.00 23.14 -26.52
N ALA A 845 -44.47 22.79 -27.69
CA ALA A 845 -43.93 23.74 -28.64
C ALA A 845 -45.00 24.57 -29.38
N ASP A 846 -46.16 24.00 -29.67
CA ASP A 846 -47.29 24.73 -30.27
C ASP A 846 -48.08 25.59 -29.27
N GLY A 847 -47.69 25.55 -27.98
CA GLY A 847 -48.30 26.35 -26.91
C GLY A 847 -49.62 25.80 -26.39
N THR A 848 -50.05 24.60 -26.81
CA THR A 848 -51.25 23.92 -26.28
C THR A 848 -51.07 23.54 -24.80
N LEU A 849 -49.84 23.21 -24.39
CA LEU A 849 -49.52 22.70 -23.06
C LEU A 849 -48.31 23.41 -22.44
N SER A 850 -48.41 23.80 -21.17
CA SER A 850 -47.27 24.35 -20.44
C SER A 850 -46.31 23.24 -19.98
N ASN A 851 -45.01 23.53 -19.86
CA ASN A 851 -44.00 22.58 -19.36
C ASN A 851 -44.35 21.95 -18.00
N LYS A 852 -45.07 22.69 -17.13
CA LYS A 852 -45.50 22.17 -15.83
C LYS A 852 -46.56 21.09 -15.99
N LEU A 853 -47.60 21.37 -16.78
CA LEU A 853 -48.71 20.44 -17.01
C LEU A 853 -48.27 19.23 -17.85
N ALA A 854 -47.25 19.40 -18.69
CA ALA A 854 -46.66 18.30 -19.44
C ALA A 854 -46.12 17.17 -18.56
N LYS A 855 -45.59 17.48 -17.37
CA LYS A 855 -45.13 16.43 -16.43
C LYS A 855 -46.28 15.59 -15.89
N GLU A 856 -47.43 16.21 -15.64
CA GLU A 856 -48.64 15.51 -15.20
C GLU A 856 -49.22 14.63 -16.31
N VAL A 857 -49.19 15.11 -17.55
CA VAL A 857 -49.60 14.32 -18.73
C VAL A 857 -48.63 13.16 -18.95
N PHE A 858 -47.32 13.37 -18.86
CA PHE A 858 -46.31 12.33 -18.98
C PHE A 858 -46.51 11.21 -17.95
N GLN A 859 -46.73 11.55 -16.67
CA GLN A 859 -47.01 10.55 -15.63
C GLN A 859 -48.30 9.76 -15.93
N ALA A 860 -49.34 10.42 -16.43
CA ALA A 860 -50.58 9.72 -16.80
C ALA A 860 -50.37 8.75 -17.98
N ILE A 861 -49.58 9.13 -19.00
CA ILE A 861 -49.21 8.23 -20.11
C ILE A 861 -48.41 7.03 -19.57
N TRP A 862 -47.47 7.30 -18.65
CA TRP A 862 -46.65 6.27 -18.01
C TRP A 862 -47.49 5.24 -17.24
N ASP A 863 -48.49 5.71 -16.49
CA ASP A 863 -49.35 4.86 -15.66
C ASP A 863 -50.36 4.04 -16.48
N GLU A 864 -50.84 4.58 -17.61
CA GLU A 864 -51.78 3.89 -18.51
C GLU A 864 -51.15 2.64 -19.17
N LYS A 865 -49.81 2.60 -19.33
CA LYS A 865 -49.06 1.51 -19.99
C LYS A 865 -49.69 1.06 -21.32
N SER A 866 -50.20 2.02 -22.07
CA SER A 866 -50.91 1.82 -23.33
C SER A 866 -50.03 2.26 -24.50
N ASN A 867 -50.19 1.59 -25.65
CA ASN A 867 -49.55 1.98 -26.91
C ASN A 867 -50.37 3.03 -27.70
N ASP A 868 -51.34 3.69 -27.05
CA ASP A 868 -52.15 4.76 -27.66
C ASP A 868 -51.28 5.97 -28.02
N GLU A 869 -51.04 6.16 -29.31
CA GLU A 869 -50.25 7.28 -29.85
C GLU A 869 -50.91 8.65 -29.59
N GLN A 870 -52.23 8.68 -29.36
CA GLN A 870 -52.99 9.90 -29.07
C GLN A 870 -53.16 10.17 -27.57
N ALA A 871 -52.53 9.37 -26.71
CA ALA A 871 -52.70 9.48 -25.26
C ALA A 871 -52.46 10.92 -24.74
N ALA A 872 -51.45 11.61 -25.25
CA ALA A 872 -51.18 13.00 -24.89
C ALA A 872 -52.38 13.91 -25.18
N ASP A 873 -52.93 13.89 -26.41
CA ASP A 873 -54.06 14.74 -26.81
C ASP A 873 -55.34 14.39 -26.04
N ARG A 874 -55.62 13.08 -25.89
CA ARG A 874 -56.77 12.57 -25.13
C ARG A 874 -56.72 12.98 -23.66
N ILE A 875 -55.56 12.87 -23.02
CA ILE A 875 -55.38 13.24 -21.60
C ILE A 875 -55.48 14.76 -21.42
N ILE A 876 -54.93 15.55 -22.36
CA ILE A 876 -55.05 17.01 -22.36
C ILE A 876 -56.53 17.43 -22.43
N GLU A 877 -57.31 16.81 -23.34
CA GLU A 877 -58.74 17.10 -23.49
C GLU A 877 -59.54 16.64 -22.27
N ALA A 878 -59.37 15.39 -21.82
CA ALA A 878 -60.11 14.81 -20.70
C ALA A 878 -59.88 15.55 -19.38
N LYS A 879 -58.67 16.08 -19.16
CA LYS A 879 -58.32 16.86 -17.95
C LYS A 879 -58.44 18.38 -18.15
N GLY A 880 -58.82 18.84 -19.35
CA GLY A 880 -58.97 20.25 -19.69
C GLY A 880 -57.69 21.07 -19.49
N LEU A 881 -56.52 20.52 -19.84
CA LEU A 881 -55.20 21.08 -19.54
C LEU A 881 -54.68 22.07 -20.60
N GLN A 882 -55.52 22.46 -21.56
CA GLN A 882 -55.15 23.43 -22.59
C GLN A 882 -54.78 24.78 -21.97
N GLN A 883 -53.72 25.37 -22.49
CA GLN A 883 -53.20 26.66 -22.08
C GLN A 883 -54.14 27.80 -22.51
N ILE A 884 -54.40 28.74 -21.60
CA ILE A 884 -55.22 29.93 -21.87
C ILE A 884 -54.33 30.94 -22.58
N SER A 885 -54.59 31.14 -23.87
CA SER A 885 -53.85 32.08 -24.73
C SER A 885 -54.68 33.31 -25.14
N ASP A 886 -55.95 33.40 -24.75
CA ASP A 886 -56.79 34.57 -24.99
C ASP A 886 -56.40 35.72 -24.05
N THR A 887 -55.80 36.76 -24.64
CA THR A 887 -55.39 37.99 -23.94
C THR A 887 -56.55 38.69 -23.22
N SER A 888 -57.78 38.59 -23.73
CA SER A 888 -58.94 39.26 -23.12
C SER A 888 -59.38 38.56 -21.83
N GLU A 889 -59.33 37.23 -21.78
CA GLU A 889 -59.60 36.44 -20.58
C GLU A 889 -58.48 36.64 -19.53
N LEU A 890 -57.21 36.65 -19.97
CA LEU A 890 -56.06 36.92 -19.10
C LEU A 890 -56.08 38.33 -18.49
N ASP A 891 -56.52 39.34 -19.26
CA ASP A 891 -56.65 40.71 -18.77
C ASP A 891 -57.63 40.82 -17.60
N VAL A 892 -58.80 40.15 -17.69
CA VAL A 892 -59.81 40.14 -16.62
C VAL A 892 -59.28 39.44 -15.37
N ILE A 893 -58.59 38.30 -15.53
CA ILE A 893 -58.02 37.55 -14.40
C ILE A 893 -56.91 38.36 -13.73
N ILE A 894 -56.05 39.02 -14.50
CA ILE A 894 -54.95 39.83 -13.96
C ILE A 894 -55.49 41.08 -13.26
N GLU A 895 -56.54 41.72 -13.78
CA GLU A 895 -57.22 42.82 -13.07
C GLU A 895 -57.78 42.39 -11.71
N ALA A 896 -58.42 41.22 -11.65
CA ALA A 896 -58.90 40.67 -10.39
C ALA A 896 -57.76 40.39 -9.40
N VAL A 897 -56.62 39.88 -9.89
CA VAL A 897 -55.42 39.63 -9.06
C VAL A 897 -54.80 40.93 -8.54
N LEU A 898 -54.72 41.97 -9.38
CA LEU A 898 -54.23 43.29 -8.98
C LEU A 898 -55.15 43.96 -7.94
N ALA A 899 -56.47 43.86 -8.12
CA ALA A 899 -57.47 44.37 -7.18
C ALA A 899 -57.43 43.62 -5.83
N ALA A 900 -57.17 42.31 -5.84
CA ALA A 900 -57.07 41.50 -4.63
C ALA A 900 -55.75 41.67 -3.86
N HIS A 901 -54.73 42.27 -4.47
CA HIS A 901 -53.39 42.40 -3.88
C HIS A 901 -52.82 43.83 -3.96
N PRO A 902 -53.54 44.86 -3.44
CA PRO A 902 -53.15 46.26 -3.57
C PRO A 902 -51.79 46.59 -2.93
N LYS A 903 -51.46 45.92 -1.81
CA LYS A 903 -50.17 46.10 -1.12
C LYS A 903 -48.97 45.71 -2.00
N SER A 904 -49.08 44.63 -2.78
CA SER A 904 -48.01 44.19 -3.69
C SER A 904 -47.87 45.12 -4.90
N VAL A 905 -48.96 45.77 -5.32
CA VAL A 905 -48.95 46.79 -6.37
C VAL A 905 -48.23 48.06 -5.90
N GLU A 906 -48.53 48.53 -4.70
CA GLU A 906 -47.83 49.69 -4.09
C GLU A 906 -46.35 49.43 -3.86
N GLU A 907 -45.99 48.25 -3.35
CA GLU A 907 -44.59 47.86 -3.12
C GLU A 907 -43.79 47.80 -4.43
N PHE A 908 -44.39 47.31 -5.52
CA PHE A 908 -43.75 47.33 -6.84
C PHE A 908 -43.55 48.75 -7.38
N ARG A 909 -44.57 49.62 -7.27
CA ARG A 909 -44.48 51.04 -7.67
C ARG A 909 -43.45 51.83 -6.86
N ALA A 910 -43.19 51.43 -5.61
CA ALA A 910 -42.13 51.96 -4.77
C ALA A 910 -40.72 51.39 -5.08
N GLY A 911 -40.56 50.59 -6.14
CA GLY A 911 -39.28 50.08 -6.63
C GLY A 911 -38.85 48.70 -6.09
N LYS A 912 -39.73 47.96 -5.40
CA LYS A 912 -39.39 46.62 -4.90
C LYS A 912 -39.71 45.53 -5.92
N GLU A 913 -38.71 45.11 -6.71
CA GLU A 913 -38.87 44.07 -7.74
C GLU A 913 -39.39 42.72 -7.22
N LYS A 914 -39.13 42.36 -5.95
CA LYS A 914 -39.65 41.11 -5.36
C LYS A 914 -41.18 41.04 -5.32
N ALA A 915 -41.87 42.18 -5.24
CA ALA A 915 -43.33 42.23 -5.25
C ALA A 915 -43.91 41.86 -6.62
N PHE A 916 -43.17 42.12 -7.70
CA PHE A 916 -43.55 41.73 -9.07
C PHE A 916 -43.61 40.21 -9.23
N ASN A 917 -42.60 39.50 -8.73
CA ASN A 917 -42.56 38.03 -8.78
C ASN A 917 -43.69 37.39 -7.96
N ALA A 918 -44.10 38.03 -6.86
CA ALA A 918 -45.24 37.58 -6.07
C ALA A 918 -46.57 37.72 -6.85
N LEU A 919 -46.75 38.82 -7.59
CA LEU A 919 -47.92 39.03 -8.46
C LEU A 919 -47.98 38.04 -9.63
N ILE A 920 -46.83 37.71 -10.25
CA ILE A 920 -46.74 36.63 -11.24
C ILE A 920 -47.20 35.30 -10.62
N GLY A 921 -46.74 34.99 -9.40
CA GLY A 921 -47.14 33.78 -8.68
C GLY A 921 -48.64 33.69 -8.42
N GLN A 922 -49.29 34.80 -8.04
CA GLN A 922 -50.74 34.83 -7.83
C GLN A 922 -51.53 34.74 -9.13
N ALA A 923 -51.07 35.39 -10.21
CA ALA A 923 -51.67 35.26 -11.54
C ALA A 923 -51.56 33.82 -12.09
N MET A 924 -50.42 33.15 -11.87
CA MET A 924 -50.24 31.73 -12.19
C MET A 924 -51.15 30.82 -11.35
N LYS A 925 -51.42 31.17 -10.09
CA LYS A 925 -52.33 30.41 -9.22
C LYS A 925 -53.80 30.59 -9.64
N ALA A 926 -54.21 31.81 -9.96
CA ALA A 926 -55.57 32.13 -10.41
C ALA A 926 -55.92 31.43 -11.73
N THR A 927 -54.93 31.30 -12.62
CA THR A 927 -55.06 30.61 -13.91
C THR A 927 -54.85 29.09 -13.81
N ARG A 928 -54.72 28.53 -12.59
CA ARG A 928 -54.40 27.11 -12.31
C ARG A 928 -53.18 26.60 -13.08
N GLY A 929 -52.20 27.47 -13.37
CA GLY A 929 -51.01 27.15 -14.14
C GLY A 929 -51.24 27.01 -15.64
N LYS A 930 -52.42 27.40 -16.16
CA LYS A 930 -52.77 27.32 -17.58
C LYS A 930 -52.35 28.53 -18.40
N ALA A 931 -52.01 29.66 -17.78
CA ALA A 931 -51.63 30.86 -18.53
C ALA A 931 -50.13 30.86 -18.90
N ASN A 932 -49.80 31.53 -20.01
CA ASN A 932 -48.40 31.72 -20.41
C ASN A 932 -47.70 32.70 -19.45
N PRO A 933 -46.60 32.30 -18.76
CA PRO A 933 -45.87 33.18 -17.86
C PRO A 933 -45.34 34.46 -18.52
N GLN A 934 -44.97 34.39 -19.82
CA GLN A 934 -44.48 35.54 -20.57
C GLN A 934 -45.60 36.54 -20.85
N GLN A 935 -46.79 36.05 -21.26
CA GLN A 935 -47.96 36.91 -21.44
C GLN A 935 -48.42 37.53 -20.13
N ILE A 936 -48.41 36.77 -19.02
CA ILE A 936 -48.69 37.32 -17.68
C ILE A 936 -47.71 38.45 -17.34
N ASN A 937 -46.42 38.25 -17.58
CA ASN A 937 -45.38 39.24 -17.30
C ASN A 937 -45.58 40.52 -18.13
N GLU A 938 -45.88 40.37 -19.42
CA GLU A 938 -46.17 41.49 -20.33
C GLU A 938 -47.44 42.26 -19.94
N ILE A 939 -48.53 41.56 -19.61
CA ILE A 939 -49.79 42.19 -19.19
C ILE A 939 -49.63 42.87 -17.82
N LEU A 940 -48.96 42.22 -16.86
CA LEU A 940 -48.66 42.82 -15.56
C LEU A 940 -47.80 44.07 -15.72
N LYS A 941 -46.74 44.04 -16.54
CA LYS A 941 -45.93 45.23 -16.83
C LYS A 941 -46.76 46.34 -17.46
N ARG A 942 -47.65 46.02 -18.40
CA ARG A 942 -48.52 46.98 -19.07
C ARG A 942 -49.53 47.63 -18.12
N LYS A 943 -50.10 46.86 -17.18
CA LYS A 943 -51.09 47.37 -16.20
C LYS A 943 -50.46 48.04 -14.97
N LEU A 944 -49.19 47.75 -14.67
CA LEU A 944 -48.46 48.31 -13.52
C LEU A 944 -47.61 49.53 -13.88
N ALA A 945 -47.22 49.70 -15.14
CA ALA A 945 -46.73 50.96 -15.71
C ALA A 945 -47.83 52.03 -15.65
#